data_AF-A0A640S952-F1
#
_entry.id   AF-A0A640S952-F1
#
_cell.length_a   1.000
_cell.length_b   1.000
_cell.length_c   1.000
_cell.angle_alpha   90.00
_cell.angle_beta   90.00
_cell.angle_gamma   90.00
#
_symmetry.space_group_name_H-M   'P 1'
#
loop_
_entity.id
_entity.type
_entity.pdbx_description
1 polymer ?
#
loop_
_entity_poly.entity_id
_entity_poly.type
_entity_poly.pdbx_seq_one_letter_code
_entity_poly.pdbx_strand_id
1 'polypeptide(L)'
;MAWGSATTVGPGSRPGRLKVFLGAAPGVGKTYRMLDEGRRRFMRGTKVVVAFVECHHRPVTEAMLEGLDVLPGVPCGHRGTDITELDLDLVLALRPQVALIDELAHTNAPGCRNTKRWQDVEELLAAGIDVVATLNIQHLDSLSDVVEKITGVPQYETVPDEVVRRADQIELVDLPAEGLRRRMAHGNIYPPEKVDAALSHYFRVGNLTALRELALLWVAGRVDEALRKYRHEHGIGRLWETRERVVVALTGGPEGATLIRRAARIVDLPRALNSDRAGGTPVSGGDLLAVHITRSDGLADSSPAALAGQRQLVESLGGSYHSVVGGDVPLALLDFARAQNATQLVIGASRRGRLRRLLTPRGVGATVVELSGDIDVHTVAHEHAGQGRRGAGPGPGLPRSRRVAGPVAGLVLPVLLTVLLRAVSEPLALNLTSEALLFLLTVLGVACIGGVVSALLASVTTSLLLNHYFIPPLDHLTFAEANIVVAQAAFTTVAVTVAAIVDRSLRLNRRAARATAEAETLTSLAGDILRGDRAVSGLLERTRETFGMESIRLRPREGERDSGAVSDPAPEHETKIAIGGDSVLVLSGRRLSASEHRVLTAFAAHLTAAVERARLAEAAAEVEPVKAANRMRTALLAAVGHDLRTPLAGCWAAVSSLRSHEVDFSPEDREELLATAEESLAKLSRLVDNLLDMSRLQAGALTLRLEPIALAEVLPTALDTLPDSPPQAHVHAVTHGLETVPDVLADPPLLERVIANLVSNAVRHSPAGRPVTIGASALAGRVELRIIDRGPGIQLADWERAFEPFQRLGDTDNTTGLGLGLALSRGLTEAMGGTLTPEDTPGGGLTMVVSLPAATVPVAVPAGQEARTVRRRPETYP
;
A
#
# COMPACT_ATOMS: atom_id res chain seq x y z
N MET A 1 7.94 -15.71 -36.97
CA MET A 1 8.46 -16.97 -37.53
C MET A 1 9.92 -16.75 -37.90
N ALA A 2 10.77 -17.67 -37.44
CA ALA A 2 12.23 -17.82 -37.66
C ALA A 2 12.97 -17.84 -36.30
N TRP A 3 12.84 -18.96 -35.59
CA TRP A 3 13.71 -19.34 -34.49
C TRP A 3 14.91 -20.09 -35.09
N GLY A 4 16.11 -19.58 -34.89
CA GLY A 4 17.35 -20.14 -35.44
C GLY A 4 18.15 -20.92 -34.39
N SER A 5 18.37 -22.20 -34.70
CA SER A 5 19.44 -23.11 -34.24
C SER A 5 19.64 -23.34 -32.73
N ALA A 6 18.92 -24.33 -32.19
CA ALA A 6 19.35 -25.06 -31.01
C ALA A 6 20.45 -26.06 -31.39
N THR A 7 21.66 -25.87 -30.86
CA THR A 7 22.76 -26.84 -30.91
C THR A 7 22.39 -28.03 -30.02
N THR A 8 22.28 -29.21 -30.61
CA THR A 8 21.96 -30.47 -29.95
C THR A 8 23.12 -30.95 -29.07
N VAL A 9 23.01 -30.77 -27.76
CA VAL A 9 23.88 -31.42 -26.77
C VAL A 9 23.40 -32.88 -26.62
N GLY A 10 24.35 -33.83 -26.67
CA GLY A 10 24.05 -35.27 -26.61
C GLY A 10 23.28 -35.69 -25.35
N PRO A 11 22.41 -36.71 -25.44
CA PRO A 11 21.54 -37.12 -24.35
C PRO A 11 22.37 -37.80 -23.23
N GLY A 12 22.82 -37.02 -22.25
CA GLY A 12 23.50 -37.55 -21.05
C GLY A 12 24.36 -36.58 -20.24
N SER A 13 24.68 -35.38 -20.73
CA SER A 13 25.49 -34.44 -19.94
C SER A 13 24.63 -33.65 -18.95
N ARG A 14 24.95 -33.76 -17.66
CA ARG A 14 24.35 -32.95 -16.59
C ARG A 14 24.60 -31.46 -16.89
N PRO A 15 23.61 -30.58 -16.71
CA PRO A 15 23.86 -29.13 -16.78
C PRO A 15 24.87 -28.71 -15.71
N GLY A 16 25.71 -27.74 -16.07
CA GLY A 16 26.70 -27.13 -15.18
C GLY A 16 26.04 -26.46 -13.98
N ARG A 17 26.82 -26.24 -12.92
CA ARG A 17 26.39 -25.60 -11.68
C ARG A 17 26.81 -24.14 -11.63
N LEU A 18 25.93 -23.28 -11.14
CA LEU A 18 26.22 -21.86 -10.94
C LEU A 18 26.42 -21.55 -9.45
N LYS A 19 27.57 -20.98 -9.10
CA LYS A 19 27.84 -20.38 -7.79
C LYS A 19 27.96 -18.85 -7.95
N VAL A 20 27.19 -18.09 -7.18
CA VAL A 20 27.23 -16.61 -7.21
C VAL A 20 27.72 -16.05 -5.87
N PHE A 21 28.75 -15.23 -5.90
CA PHE A 21 29.14 -14.37 -4.77
C PHE A 21 28.36 -13.06 -4.85
N LEU A 22 27.36 -12.92 -3.98
CA LEU A 22 26.50 -11.74 -3.91
C LEU A 22 27.07 -10.76 -2.87
N GLY A 23 27.20 -9.48 -3.22
CA GLY A 23 27.63 -8.44 -2.28
C GLY A 23 26.63 -7.30 -2.17
N ALA A 24 26.58 -6.68 -1.00
CA ALA A 24 25.73 -5.50 -0.75
C ALA A 24 26.18 -4.27 -1.55
N ALA A 25 27.49 -4.14 -1.80
CA ALA A 25 28.06 -2.99 -2.50
C ALA A 25 29.35 -3.36 -3.25
N PRO A 26 29.81 -2.53 -4.20
CA PRO A 26 31.16 -2.64 -4.76
C PRO A 26 32.24 -2.58 -3.68
N GLY A 27 33.36 -3.26 -3.90
CA GLY A 27 34.50 -3.22 -2.98
C GLY A 27 34.41 -4.11 -1.72
N VAL A 28 33.28 -4.79 -1.46
CA VAL A 28 33.16 -5.74 -0.33
C VAL A 28 34.09 -6.96 -0.43
N GLY A 29 34.62 -7.26 -1.63
CA GLY A 29 35.60 -8.33 -1.86
C GLY A 29 35.10 -9.54 -2.63
N LYS A 30 34.00 -9.42 -3.40
CA LYS A 30 33.42 -10.52 -4.19
C LYS A 30 34.42 -11.17 -5.16
N THR A 31 35.10 -10.37 -5.98
CA THR A 31 36.11 -10.83 -6.96
C THR A 31 37.23 -11.60 -6.27
N TYR A 32 37.75 -11.06 -5.16
CA TYR A 32 38.77 -11.75 -4.37
C TYR A 32 38.28 -13.11 -3.85
N ARG A 33 37.03 -13.20 -3.35
CA ARG A 33 36.43 -14.47 -2.89
C ARG A 33 36.20 -15.46 -4.04
N MET A 34 35.82 -14.98 -5.22
CA MET A 34 35.70 -15.79 -6.43
C MET A 34 37.05 -16.38 -6.85
N LEU A 35 38.11 -15.57 -6.89
CA LEU A 35 39.45 -16.04 -7.22
C LEU A 35 40.01 -16.99 -6.15
N ASP A 36 39.76 -16.73 -4.87
CA ASP A 36 40.13 -17.65 -3.79
C ASP A 36 39.44 -19.02 -3.91
N GLU A 37 38.15 -19.05 -4.25
CA GLU A 37 37.43 -20.28 -4.56
C GLU A 37 38.04 -20.99 -5.79
N GLY A 38 38.38 -20.23 -6.84
CA GLY A 38 39.06 -20.74 -8.04
C GLY A 38 40.39 -21.40 -7.72
N ARG A 39 41.27 -20.71 -6.97
CA ARG A 39 42.55 -21.26 -6.50
C ARG A 39 42.36 -22.51 -5.65
N ARG A 40 41.42 -22.51 -4.70
CA ARG A 40 41.15 -23.68 -3.87
C ARG A 40 40.71 -24.90 -4.69
N ARG A 41 39.98 -24.71 -5.79
CA ARG A 41 39.62 -25.79 -6.73
C ARG A 41 40.79 -26.23 -7.60
N PHE A 42 41.55 -25.27 -8.13
CA PHE A 42 42.75 -25.56 -8.92
C PHE A 42 43.77 -26.39 -8.13
N MET A 43 44.04 -26.01 -6.88
CA MET A 43 44.93 -26.74 -5.97
C MET A 43 44.44 -28.15 -5.63
N ARG A 44 43.14 -28.44 -5.82
CA ARG A 44 42.55 -29.78 -5.68
C ARG A 44 42.57 -30.59 -6.97
N GLY A 45 43.18 -30.07 -8.04
CA GLY A 45 43.30 -30.72 -9.35
C GLY A 45 42.11 -30.48 -10.29
N THR A 46 41.19 -29.57 -9.97
CA THR A 46 40.11 -29.17 -10.89
C THR A 46 40.67 -28.29 -12.01
N LYS A 47 40.25 -28.53 -13.26
CA LYS A 47 40.59 -27.66 -14.39
C LYS A 47 39.78 -26.36 -14.31
N VAL A 48 40.39 -25.31 -13.78
CA VAL A 48 39.78 -23.98 -13.59
C VAL A 48 40.35 -23.01 -14.62
N VAL A 49 39.47 -22.27 -15.28
CA VAL A 49 39.85 -21.19 -16.21
C VAL A 49 39.25 -19.88 -15.72
N VAL A 50 40.03 -18.81 -15.73
CA VAL A 50 39.54 -17.44 -15.52
C VAL A 50 39.08 -16.91 -16.86
N ALA A 51 37.77 -16.94 -17.08
CA ALA A 51 37.17 -16.60 -18.36
C ALA A 51 37.00 -15.09 -18.53
N PHE A 52 36.62 -14.39 -17.46
CA PHE A 52 36.63 -12.93 -17.41
C PHE A 52 36.79 -12.45 -15.96
N VAL A 53 37.64 -11.44 -15.76
CA VAL A 53 37.84 -10.81 -14.45
C VAL A 53 38.25 -9.35 -14.63
N GLU A 54 37.65 -8.46 -13.86
CA GLU A 54 38.01 -7.05 -13.81
C GLU A 54 38.65 -6.75 -12.44
N CYS A 55 39.96 -6.53 -12.43
CA CYS A 55 40.72 -6.32 -11.19
C CYS A 55 40.80 -4.84 -10.79
N HIS A 56 40.45 -3.90 -11.68
CA HIS A 56 40.54 -2.45 -11.48
C HIS A 56 41.90 -1.99 -10.92
N HIS A 57 43.00 -2.56 -11.42
CA HIS A 57 44.37 -2.26 -10.98
C HIS A 57 44.64 -2.47 -9.49
N ARG A 58 43.94 -3.43 -8.86
CA ARG A 58 44.10 -3.75 -7.43
C ARG A 58 45.18 -4.82 -7.24
N PRO A 59 46.37 -4.48 -6.72
CA PRO A 59 47.54 -5.38 -6.72
C PRO A 59 47.28 -6.69 -5.95
N VAL A 60 46.55 -6.63 -4.83
CA VAL A 60 46.19 -7.82 -4.04
C VAL A 60 45.24 -8.76 -4.80
N THR A 61 44.38 -8.22 -5.67
CA THR A 61 43.45 -9.03 -6.47
C THR A 61 44.14 -9.56 -7.72
N GLU A 62 45.04 -8.78 -8.34
CA GLU A 62 45.86 -9.22 -9.48
C GLU A 62 46.80 -10.36 -9.10
N ALA A 63 47.43 -10.29 -7.92
CA ALA A 63 48.27 -11.37 -7.39
C ALA A 63 47.50 -12.70 -7.20
N MET A 64 46.16 -12.67 -7.14
CA MET A 64 45.34 -13.89 -7.06
C MET A 64 45.23 -14.60 -8.41
N LEU A 65 45.55 -13.95 -9.53
CA LEU A 65 45.56 -14.54 -10.87
C LEU A 65 46.82 -15.37 -11.13
N GLU A 66 47.90 -15.12 -10.38
CA GLU A 66 49.15 -15.86 -10.54
C GLU A 66 48.94 -17.37 -10.37
N GLY A 67 49.30 -18.12 -11.40
CA GLY A 67 49.17 -19.58 -11.44
C GLY A 67 47.80 -20.12 -11.85
N LEU A 68 46.83 -19.26 -12.20
CA LEU A 68 45.58 -19.67 -12.84
C LEU A 68 45.66 -19.48 -14.36
N ASP A 69 44.95 -20.32 -15.11
CA ASP A 69 44.81 -20.18 -16.56
C ASP A 69 43.84 -19.04 -16.89
N VAL A 70 44.37 -17.86 -17.24
CA VAL A 70 43.59 -16.67 -17.59
C VAL A 70 43.45 -16.54 -19.10
N LEU A 71 42.22 -16.44 -19.60
CA LEU A 71 41.98 -16.21 -21.03
C LEU A 71 42.16 -14.73 -21.39
N PRO A 72 42.74 -14.43 -22.57
CA PRO A 72 42.79 -13.05 -23.06
C PRO A 72 41.37 -12.59 -23.41
N GLY A 73 40.99 -11.40 -22.95
CA GLY A 73 39.72 -10.77 -23.35
C GLY A 73 39.75 -10.31 -24.81
N VAL A 74 38.58 -10.29 -25.46
CA VAL A 74 38.45 -9.81 -26.84
C VAL A 74 38.38 -8.28 -26.82
N PRO A 75 39.29 -7.56 -27.49
CA PRO A 75 39.19 -6.11 -27.59
C PRO A 75 38.01 -5.73 -28.49
N CYS A 76 37.08 -4.96 -27.93
CA CYS A 76 35.87 -4.48 -28.58
C CYS A 76 35.91 -2.94 -28.62
N GLY A 77 35.96 -2.36 -29.81
CA GLY A 77 35.90 -0.90 -29.96
C GLY A 77 34.47 -0.40 -29.80
N HIS A 78 34.17 0.32 -28.70
CA HIS A 78 32.86 0.94 -28.51
C HIS A 78 33.00 2.39 -28.05
N ARG A 79 32.42 3.34 -28.81
CA ARG A 79 32.42 4.79 -28.51
C ARG A 79 33.81 5.42 -28.27
N GLY A 80 34.86 4.89 -28.88
CA GLY A 80 36.23 5.43 -28.74
C GLY A 80 36.98 4.96 -27.50
N THR A 81 36.46 3.98 -26.77
CA THR A 81 37.12 3.32 -25.64
C THR A 81 37.39 1.85 -25.98
N ASP A 82 38.60 1.35 -25.68
CA ASP A 82 38.95 -0.06 -25.82
C ASP A 82 38.38 -0.84 -24.63
N ILE A 83 37.28 -1.57 -24.84
CA ILE A 83 36.65 -2.42 -23.82
C ILE A 83 37.09 -3.87 -24.09
N THR A 84 37.44 -4.62 -23.05
CA THR A 84 37.73 -6.06 -23.18
C THR A 84 36.51 -6.87 -22.77
N GLU A 85 36.16 -7.89 -23.57
CA GLU A 85 34.99 -8.74 -23.35
C GLU A 85 35.36 -10.21 -23.22
N LEU A 86 34.42 -11.00 -22.67
CA LEU A 86 34.51 -12.45 -22.53
C LEU A 86 34.50 -13.14 -23.92
N ASP A 87 35.51 -13.96 -24.20
CA ASP A 87 35.50 -14.86 -25.36
C ASP A 87 34.71 -16.14 -25.04
N LEU A 88 33.39 -16.09 -25.24
CA LEU A 88 32.50 -17.23 -24.97
C LEU A 88 32.86 -18.46 -25.80
N ASP A 89 33.19 -18.28 -27.09
CA ASP A 89 33.45 -19.40 -28.00
C ASP A 89 34.76 -20.12 -27.62
N LEU A 90 35.77 -19.39 -27.16
CA LEU A 90 37.00 -19.98 -26.63
C LEU A 90 36.77 -20.80 -25.37
N VAL A 91 35.95 -20.31 -24.42
CA VAL A 91 35.61 -21.06 -23.21
C VAL A 91 34.86 -22.36 -23.55
N LEU A 92 33.90 -22.27 -24.48
CA LEU A 92 33.14 -23.43 -24.96
C LEU A 92 34.01 -24.45 -25.69
N ALA A 93 35.04 -24.00 -26.42
CA ALA A 93 36.00 -24.87 -27.11
C ALA A 93 36.94 -25.57 -26.11
N LEU A 94 37.40 -24.87 -25.08
CA LEU A 94 38.29 -25.41 -24.05
C LEU A 94 37.59 -26.42 -23.13
N ARG A 95 36.27 -26.28 -22.92
CA ARG A 95 35.47 -27.10 -22.00
C ARG A 95 36.12 -27.29 -20.62
N PRO A 96 36.44 -26.21 -19.89
CA PRO A 96 36.96 -26.33 -18.54
C PRO A 96 35.93 -27.00 -17.61
N GLN A 97 36.39 -27.53 -16.48
CA GLN A 97 35.45 -28.01 -15.45
C GLN A 97 34.78 -26.83 -14.74
N VAL A 98 35.54 -25.75 -14.51
CA VAL A 98 35.05 -24.54 -13.86
C VAL A 98 35.53 -23.29 -14.62
N ALA A 99 34.62 -22.36 -14.90
CA ALA A 99 34.91 -21.02 -15.41
C ALA A 99 34.65 -19.97 -14.32
N LEU A 100 35.60 -19.05 -14.10
CA LEU A 100 35.42 -17.87 -13.24
C LEU A 100 35.04 -16.66 -14.11
N ILE A 101 33.91 -16.01 -13.80
CA ILE A 101 33.36 -14.89 -14.57
C ILE A 101 32.94 -13.77 -13.62
N ASP A 102 33.65 -12.66 -13.66
CA ASP A 102 33.26 -11.47 -12.88
C ASP A 102 32.12 -10.67 -13.56
N GLU A 103 31.45 -9.82 -12.76
CA GLU A 103 30.43 -8.88 -13.22
C GLU A 103 29.27 -9.51 -14.02
N LEU A 104 28.51 -10.41 -13.39
CA LEU A 104 27.40 -11.13 -14.03
C LEU A 104 26.33 -10.22 -14.67
N ALA A 105 26.21 -8.97 -14.19
CA ALA A 105 25.24 -7.97 -14.65
C ALA A 105 25.64 -7.19 -15.90
N HIS A 106 26.90 -7.34 -16.32
CA HIS A 106 27.47 -6.56 -17.42
C HIS A 106 26.65 -6.69 -18.71
N THR A 107 26.57 -5.57 -19.43
CA THR A 107 25.99 -5.52 -20.77
C THR A 107 27.09 -5.64 -21.80
N ASN A 108 27.11 -6.74 -22.54
CA ASN A 108 28.16 -7.01 -23.51
C ASN A 108 28.19 -5.95 -24.62
N ALA A 109 29.38 -5.66 -25.12
CA ALA A 109 29.57 -4.72 -26.23
C ALA A 109 28.72 -5.10 -27.47
N PRO A 110 28.18 -4.11 -28.22
CA PRO A 110 27.42 -4.38 -29.44
C PRO A 110 28.23 -5.17 -30.46
N GLY A 111 27.67 -6.28 -30.95
CA GLY A 111 28.35 -7.22 -31.85
C GLY A 111 28.77 -8.53 -31.19
N CYS A 112 28.74 -8.62 -29.85
CA CYS A 112 28.85 -9.89 -29.14
C CYS A 112 27.63 -10.79 -29.41
N ARG A 113 27.82 -12.10 -29.27
CA ARG A 113 26.79 -13.13 -29.51
C ARG A 113 25.53 -12.91 -28.67
N ASN A 114 25.70 -12.59 -27.40
CA ASN A 114 24.62 -12.27 -26.47
C ASN A 114 24.70 -10.82 -26.00
N THR A 115 23.57 -10.25 -25.59
CA THR A 115 23.49 -8.85 -25.13
C THR A 115 23.88 -8.68 -23.67
N LYS A 116 23.76 -9.74 -22.85
CA LYS A 116 24.05 -9.71 -21.42
C LYS A 116 24.97 -10.86 -21.02
N ARG A 117 25.91 -10.60 -20.12
CA ARG A 117 26.88 -11.60 -19.66
C ARG A 117 26.24 -12.81 -18.97
N TRP A 118 25.11 -12.62 -18.29
CA TRP A 118 24.37 -13.73 -17.69
C TRP A 118 23.82 -14.73 -18.74
N GLN A 119 23.59 -14.30 -19.98
CA GLN A 119 23.19 -15.19 -21.08
C GLN A 119 24.37 -16.05 -21.54
N ASP A 120 25.59 -15.48 -21.59
CA ASP A 120 26.80 -16.25 -21.86
C ASP A 120 27.01 -17.34 -20.80
N VAL A 121 26.77 -16.99 -19.53
CA VAL A 121 26.80 -17.94 -18.41
C VAL A 121 25.76 -19.06 -18.59
N GLU A 122 24.55 -18.76 -19.06
CA GLU A 122 23.55 -19.80 -19.35
C GLU A 122 24.01 -20.77 -20.45
N GLU A 123 24.66 -20.27 -21.51
CA GLU A 123 25.24 -21.12 -22.56
C GLU A 123 26.34 -22.04 -22.01
N LEU A 124 27.21 -21.51 -21.14
CA LEU A 124 28.25 -22.31 -20.47
C LEU A 124 27.66 -23.40 -19.57
N LEU A 125 26.64 -23.07 -18.79
CA LEU A 125 25.93 -24.04 -17.94
C LEU A 125 25.22 -25.10 -18.79
N ALA A 126 24.62 -24.72 -19.92
CA ALA A 126 24.01 -25.66 -20.86
C ALA A 126 25.04 -26.60 -21.51
N ALA A 127 26.27 -26.13 -21.70
CA ALA A 127 27.40 -26.94 -22.17
C ALA A 127 28.00 -27.87 -21.08
N GLY A 128 27.51 -27.80 -19.84
CA GLY A 128 27.97 -28.64 -18.73
C GLY A 128 29.18 -28.09 -17.97
N ILE A 129 29.51 -26.79 -18.14
CA ILE A 129 30.63 -26.13 -17.46
C ILE A 129 30.11 -25.49 -16.17
N ASP A 130 30.76 -25.75 -15.03
CA ASP A 130 30.41 -25.08 -13.78
C ASP A 130 30.91 -23.62 -13.82
N VAL A 131 30.09 -22.67 -13.38
CA VAL A 131 30.44 -21.24 -13.39
C VAL A 131 30.45 -20.70 -11.96
N VAL A 132 31.52 -19.97 -11.62
CA VAL A 132 31.58 -19.16 -10.40
C VAL A 132 31.59 -17.70 -10.80
N ALA A 133 30.58 -16.95 -10.37
CA ALA A 133 30.37 -15.56 -10.77
C ALA A 133 30.20 -14.60 -9.60
N THR A 134 30.33 -13.30 -9.85
CA THR A 134 30.02 -12.26 -8.86
C THR A 134 28.88 -11.34 -9.28
N LEU A 135 28.15 -10.84 -8.28
CA LEU A 135 27.02 -9.94 -8.47
C LEU A 135 26.87 -8.98 -7.28
N ASN A 136 26.45 -7.74 -7.53
CA ASN A 136 25.99 -6.83 -6.46
C ASN A 136 24.47 -6.81 -6.37
N ILE A 137 23.94 -6.58 -5.17
CA ILE A 137 22.50 -6.47 -4.95
C ILE A 137 21.83 -5.37 -5.79
N GLN A 138 22.58 -4.30 -6.12
CA GLN A 138 22.12 -3.19 -6.96
C GLN A 138 21.78 -3.58 -8.39
N HIS A 139 22.31 -4.69 -8.88
CA HIS A 139 22.11 -5.16 -10.24
C HIS A 139 20.96 -6.16 -10.34
N LEU A 140 20.22 -6.40 -9.27
CA LEU A 140 18.99 -7.19 -9.35
C LEU A 140 17.86 -6.32 -9.89
N ASP A 141 17.19 -6.80 -10.93
CA ASP A 141 16.17 -6.06 -11.66
C ASP A 141 15.00 -5.65 -10.74
N SER A 142 14.57 -6.54 -9.84
CA SER A 142 13.47 -6.21 -8.90
C SER A 142 13.81 -5.14 -7.86
N LEU A 143 15.10 -4.83 -7.68
CA LEU A 143 15.59 -3.90 -6.66
C LEU A 143 16.11 -2.58 -7.25
N SER A 144 16.12 -2.42 -8.59
CA SER A 144 16.68 -1.23 -9.27
C SER A 144 16.10 0.07 -8.72
N ASP A 145 14.77 0.17 -8.64
CA ASP A 145 14.06 1.39 -8.23
C ASP A 145 14.31 1.73 -6.75
N VAL A 146 14.42 0.71 -5.90
CA VAL A 146 14.68 0.88 -4.47
C VAL A 146 16.12 1.33 -4.26
N VAL A 147 17.05 0.75 -5.03
CA VAL A 147 18.48 1.06 -4.97
C VAL A 147 18.76 2.47 -5.52
N GLU A 148 18.07 2.89 -6.59
CA GLU A 148 18.16 4.27 -7.11
C GLU A 148 17.66 5.27 -6.06
N LYS A 149 16.57 4.98 -5.35
CA LYS A 149 16.09 5.84 -4.24
C LYS A 149 17.09 5.94 -3.08
N ILE A 150 17.85 4.88 -2.81
CA ILE A 150 18.86 4.87 -1.74
C ILE A 150 20.14 5.58 -2.18
N THR A 151 20.62 5.31 -3.40
CA THR A 151 21.94 5.72 -3.86
C THR A 151 21.94 7.01 -4.68
N GLY A 152 20.78 7.40 -5.22
CA GLY A 152 20.62 8.53 -6.14
C GLY A 152 21.16 8.29 -7.56
N VAL A 153 21.58 7.06 -7.88
CA VAL A 153 22.20 6.72 -9.16
C VAL A 153 21.37 5.63 -9.87
N PRO A 154 20.85 5.88 -11.07
CA PRO A 154 20.10 4.88 -11.83
C PRO A 154 21.00 3.70 -12.22
N GLN A 155 20.46 2.49 -12.14
CA GLN A 155 21.19 1.26 -12.49
C GLN A 155 20.72 0.75 -13.86
N TYR A 156 21.60 0.85 -14.87
CA TYR A 156 21.31 0.41 -16.24
C TYR A 156 21.71 -1.06 -16.50
N GLU A 157 22.61 -1.59 -15.68
CA GLU A 157 23.08 -2.96 -15.75
C GLU A 157 22.35 -3.82 -14.73
N THR A 158 21.32 -4.54 -15.21
CA THR A 158 20.50 -5.43 -14.39
C THR A 158 20.53 -6.89 -14.86
N VAL A 159 20.27 -7.78 -13.91
CA VAL A 159 20.07 -9.22 -14.06
C VAL A 159 18.69 -9.57 -13.53
N PRO A 160 17.86 -10.33 -14.28
CA PRO A 160 16.60 -10.84 -13.76
C PRO A 160 16.82 -11.71 -12.51
N ASP A 161 16.04 -11.47 -11.47
CA ASP A 161 16.11 -12.20 -10.20
C ASP A 161 16.11 -13.73 -10.38
N GLU A 162 15.31 -14.24 -11.32
CA GLU A 162 15.17 -15.68 -11.58
C GLU A 162 16.48 -16.33 -12.05
N VAL A 163 17.34 -15.62 -12.78
CA VAL A 163 18.65 -16.12 -13.22
C VAL A 163 19.53 -16.40 -12.00
N VAL A 164 19.54 -15.46 -11.05
CA VAL A 164 20.32 -15.55 -9.82
C VAL A 164 19.69 -16.57 -8.86
N ARG A 165 18.36 -16.63 -8.77
CA ARG A 165 17.62 -17.63 -7.97
C ARG A 165 17.81 -19.06 -8.48
N ARG A 166 18.09 -19.26 -9.76
CA ARG A 166 18.44 -20.58 -10.31
C ARG A 166 19.85 -21.06 -9.98
N ALA A 167 20.74 -20.18 -9.48
CA ALA A 167 22.08 -20.60 -9.08
C ALA A 167 22.02 -21.75 -8.05
N ASP A 168 22.91 -22.73 -8.11
CA ASP A 168 22.97 -23.82 -7.14
C ASP A 168 23.41 -23.32 -5.76
N GLN A 169 24.32 -22.35 -5.73
CA GLN A 169 24.86 -21.77 -4.50
C GLN A 169 24.95 -20.24 -4.61
N ILE A 170 24.46 -19.54 -3.59
CA ILE A 170 24.71 -18.10 -3.41
C ILE A 170 25.44 -17.91 -2.09
N GLU A 171 26.56 -17.20 -2.12
CA GLU A 171 27.34 -16.85 -0.93
C GLU A 171 27.33 -15.34 -0.76
N LEU A 172 26.75 -14.85 0.34
CA LEU A 172 26.74 -13.43 0.67
C LEU A 172 28.13 -13.02 1.19
N VAL A 173 28.79 -12.12 0.47
CA VAL A 173 30.04 -11.47 0.89
C VAL A 173 29.67 -10.21 1.65
N ASP A 174 29.52 -10.34 2.96
CA ASP A 174 29.11 -9.26 3.86
C ASP A 174 30.32 -8.55 4.50
N LEU A 175 30.30 -7.22 4.47
CA LEU A 175 31.26 -6.35 5.15
C LEU A 175 30.49 -5.18 5.77
N PRO A 176 30.67 -4.87 7.08
CA PRO A 176 30.03 -3.72 7.70
C PRO A 176 30.35 -2.40 6.98
N ALA A 177 29.42 -1.43 7.02
CA ALA A 177 29.55 -0.16 6.32
C ALA A 177 30.86 0.59 6.70
N GLU A 178 31.21 0.62 7.98
CA GLU A 178 32.44 1.24 8.47
C GLU A 178 33.69 0.46 8.04
N GLY A 179 33.57 -0.85 7.87
CA GLY A 179 34.64 -1.70 7.34
C GLY A 179 34.92 -1.38 5.86
N LEU A 180 33.87 -1.23 5.06
CA LEU A 180 33.99 -0.87 3.65
C LEU A 180 34.55 0.55 3.47
N ARG A 181 34.05 1.52 4.23
CA ARG A 181 34.56 2.90 4.21
C ARG A 181 36.03 2.98 4.62
N ARG A 182 36.46 2.24 5.65
CA ARG A 182 37.88 2.16 6.03
C ARG A 182 38.76 1.59 4.92
N ARG A 183 38.32 0.52 4.25
CA ARG A 183 39.05 -0.03 3.09
C ARG A 183 39.18 0.99 1.96
N MET A 184 38.14 1.81 1.75
CA MET A 184 38.14 2.86 0.73
C MET A 184 39.05 4.03 1.09
N ALA A 185 39.02 4.49 2.35
CA ALA A 185 39.91 5.53 2.86
C ALA A 185 41.41 5.15 2.78
N HIS A 186 41.72 3.85 2.88
CA HIS A 186 43.07 3.33 2.69
C HIS A 186 43.46 3.11 1.21
N GLY A 187 42.63 3.51 0.24
CA GLY A 187 42.94 3.39 -1.19
C GLY A 187 42.85 1.97 -1.77
N ASN A 188 42.26 1.00 -1.04
CA ASN A 188 42.23 -0.40 -1.48
C ASN A 188 41.12 -0.71 -2.52
N ILE A 189 40.26 0.28 -2.85
CA ILE A 189 39.06 0.08 -3.67
C ILE A 189 39.03 1.03 -4.86
N TYR A 190 39.34 2.31 -4.65
CA TYR A 190 39.44 3.35 -5.67
C TYR A 190 40.79 4.09 -5.57
N PRO A 191 41.26 4.69 -6.67
CA PRO A 191 42.40 5.62 -6.65
C PRO A 191 42.11 6.79 -5.69
N PRO A 192 43.12 7.35 -4.99
CA PRO A 192 42.95 8.39 -3.96
C PRO A 192 42.07 9.56 -4.41
N GLU A 193 42.23 9.97 -5.67
CA GLU A 193 41.52 11.09 -6.30
C GLU A 193 40.00 10.91 -6.37
N LYS A 194 39.50 9.67 -6.38
CA LYS A 194 38.06 9.36 -6.47
C LYS A 194 37.44 8.97 -5.12
N VAL A 195 38.24 8.86 -4.05
CA VAL A 195 37.78 8.35 -2.75
C VAL A 195 36.81 9.30 -2.06
N ASP A 196 37.11 10.60 -2.02
CA ASP A 196 36.30 11.58 -1.27
C ASP A 196 34.91 11.78 -1.90
N ALA A 197 34.84 11.89 -3.23
CA ALA A 197 33.59 11.96 -3.97
C ALA A 197 32.74 10.69 -3.80
N ALA A 198 33.38 9.51 -3.79
CA ALA A 198 32.68 8.25 -3.58
C ALA A 198 32.18 8.13 -2.12
N LEU A 199 32.94 8.56 -1.12
CA LEU A 199 32.56 8.57 0.30
C LEU A 199 31.41 9.54 0.59
N SER A 200 31.35 10.67 -0.11
CA SER A 200 30.34 11.71 0.08
C SER A 200 29.02 11.43 -0.63
N HIS A 201 28.96 10.51 -1.60
CA HIS A 201 27.73 10.15 -2.33
C HIS A 201 27.31 8.68 -2.12
N TYR A 202 27.89 7.75 -2.87
CA TYR A 202 27.45 6.35 -2.90
C TYR A 202 27.78 5.62 -1.59
N PHE A 203 28.99 5.80 -1.03
CA PHE A 203 29.50 5.06 0.14
C PHE A 203 29.18 5.72 1.49
N ARG A 204 28.03 6.42 1.58
CA ARG A 204 27.49 6.92 2.87
C ARG A 204 27.11 5.75 3.77
N VAL A 205 27.26 5.90 5.08
CA VAL A 205 26.92 4.85 6.07
C VAL A 205 25.44 4.44 5.95
N GLY A 206 24.53 5.41 5.77
CA GLY A 206 23.11 5.12 5.55
C GLY A 206 22.86 4.26 4.32
N ASN A 207 23.44 4.64 3.17
CA ASN A 207 23.28 3.91 1.91
C ASN A 207 23.82 2.48 2.00
N LEU A 208 25.03 2.32 2.54
CA LEU A 208 25.66 1.01 2.71
C LEU A 208 24.89 0.11 3.69
N THR A 209 24.32 0.69 4.74
CA THR A 209 23.49 -0.05 5.71
C THR A 209 22.20 -0.53 5.05
N ALA A 210 21.54 0.32 4.28
CA ALA A 210 20.32 -0.03 3.56
C ALA A 210 20.57 -1.10 2.48
N LEU A 211 21.64 -0.97 1.69
CA LEU A 211 22.03 -1.98 0.71
C LEU A 211 22.38 -3.33 1.35
N ARG A 212 23.02 -3.31 2.52
CA ARG A 212 23.32 -4.51 3.31
C ARG A 212 22.06 -5.18 3.82
N GLU A 213 21.10 -4.40 4.32
CA GLU A 213 19.78 -4.90 4.73
C GLU A 213 19.04 -5.54 3.57
N LEU A 214 18.98 -4.87 2.41
CA LEU A 214 18.37 -5.43 1.19
C LEU A 214 19.03 -6.75 0.78
N ALA A 215 20.36 -6.83 0.83
CA ALA A 215 21.08 -8.06 0.49
C ALA A 215 20.76 -9.21 1.45
N LEU A 216 20.68 -8.94 2.76
CA LEU A 216 20.31 -9.93 3.76
C LEU A 216 18.86 -10.39 3.60
N LEU A 217 17.92 -9.47 3.37
CA LEU A 217 16.51 -9.77 3.14
C LEU A 217 16.31 -10.61 1.87
N TRP A 218 17.01 -10.27 0.79
CA TRP A 218 16.91 -11.00 -0.47
C TRP A 218 17.44 -12.43 -0.35
N VAL A 219 18.60 -12.62 0.30
CA VAL A 219 19.17 -13.95 0.57
C VAL A 219 18.27 -14.76 1.50
N ALA A 220 17.68 -14.14 2.52
CA ALA A 220 16.72 -14.79 3.40
C ALA A 220 15.49 -15.30 2.63
N GLY A 221 14.94 -14.49 1.73
CA GLY A 221 13.82 -14.88 0.88
C GLY A 221 14.12 -16.10 -0.02
N ARG A 222 15.36 -16.23 -0.50
CA ARG A 222 15.79 -17.43 -1.25
C ARG A 222 15.87 -18.67 -0.36
N VAL A 223 16.39 -18.55 0.85
CA VAL A 223 16.47 -19.67 1.80
C VAL A 223 15.08 -20.22 2.08
N ASP A 224 14.08 -19.35 2.25
CA ASP A 224 12.68 -19.73 2.42
C ASP A 224 12.12 -20.50 1.21
N GLU A 225 12.42 -20.05 0.00
CA GLU A 225 11.99 -20.70 -1.25
C GLU A 225 12.66 -22.07 -1.46
N ALA A 226 13.97 -22.17 -1.22
CA ALA A 226 14.71 -23.43 -1.29
C ALA A 226 14.19 -24.44 -0.25
N LEU A 227 13.89 -23.97 0.97
CA LEU A 227 13.23 -24.78 2.01
C LEU A 227 11.82 -25.23 1.59
N ARG A 228 11.05 -24.40 0.89
CA ARG A 228 9.74 -24.79 0.35
C ARG A 228 9.86 -25.85 -0.73
N LYS A 229 10.79 -25.68 -1.68
CA LYS A 229 11.03 -26.65 -2.77
C LYS A 229 11.52 -27.99 -2.24
N TYR A 230 12.51 -27.98 -1.34
CA TYR A 230 13.02 -29.19 -0.68
C TYR A 230 11.91 -29.94 0.08
N ARG A 231 11.05 -29.22 0.81
CA ARG A 231 9.88 -29.80 1.49
C ARG A 231 8.89 -30.45 0.54
N HIS A 232 8.59 -29.79 -0.58
CA HIS A 232 7.66 -30.30 -1.57
C HIS A 232 8.20 -31.56 -2.27
N GLU A 233 9.48 -31.54 -2.68
CA GLU A 233 10.12 -32.66 -3.39
C GLU A 233 10.34 -33.89 -2.49
N HIS A 234 10.65 -33.69 -1.20
CA HIS A 234 10.95 -34.80 -0.29
C HIS A 234 9.74 -35.21 0.56
N GLY A 235 8.56 -34.61 0.35
CA GLY A 235 7.35 -34.89 1.15
C GLY A 235 7.56 -34.66 2.65
N ILE A 236 8.50 -33.78 3.03
CA ILE A 236 8.87 -33.55 4.42
C ILE A 236 7.85 -32.57 5.01
N GLY A 237 6.82 -33.11 5.64
CA GLY A 237 5.80 -32.36 6.38
C GLY A 237 6.29 -31.77 7.70
N ARG A 238 7.55 -32.00 8.12
CA ARG A 238 8.06 -31.50 9.40
C ARG A 238 8.46 -30.03 9.30
N LEU A 239 7.78 -29.19 10.09
CA LEU A 239 7.98 -27.75 10.15
C LEU A 239 9.35 -27.41 10.76
N TRP A 240 10.15 -26.62 10.05
CA TRP A 240 11.24 -25.88 10.65
C TRP A 240 10.66 -24.57 11.20
N GLU A 241 10.59 -24.48 12.53
CA GLU A 241 9.94 -23.40 13.27
C GLU A 241 10.88 -22.18 13.43
N THR A 242 10.87 -21.25 12.48
CA THR A 242 11.50 -19.93 12.66
C THR A 242 10.50 -18.80 12.89
N ARG A 243 9.21 -19.00 12.64
CA ARG A 243 8.11 -18.08 13.01
C ARG A 243 6.93 -18.87 13.54
N GLU A 244 6.48 -18.54 14.76
CA GLU A 244 5.28 -19.17 15.32
C GLU A 244 4.04 -18.63 14.61
N ARG A 245 3.17 -19.53 14.14
CA ARG A 245 1.87 -19.17 13.56
C ARG A 245 0.77 -19.72 14.45
N VAL A 246 0.17 -18.82 15.23
CA VAL A 246 -0.81 -19.18 16.25
C VAL A 246 -2.21 -18.88 15.74
N VAL A 247 -3.01 -19.92 15.58
CA VAL A 247 -4.44 -19.81 15.24
C VAL A 247 -5.28 -19.83 16.52
N VAL A 248 -6.23 -18.91 16.65
CA VAL A 248 -7.15 -18.83 17.79
C VAL A 248 -8.56 -19.13 17.32
N ALA A 249 -9.16 -20.18 17.85
CA ALA A 249 -10.54 -20.53 17.55
C ALA A 249 -11.51 -19.69 18.40
N LEU A 250 -12.29 -18.83 17.75
CA LEU A 250 -13.29 -17.98 18.39
C LEU A 250 -14.68 -18.58 18.28
N THR A 251 -15.31 -18.80 19.44
CA THR A 251 -16.68 -19.33 19.58
C THR A 251 -17.75 -18.24 19.54
N GLY A 252 -17.37 -16.95 19.58
CA GLY A 252 -18.30 -15.81 19.59
C GLY A 252 -18.91 -15.46 20.95
N GLY A 253 -18.35 -15.98 22.06
CA GLY A 253 -18.72 -15.58 23.42
C GLY A 253 -17.65 -14.73 24.13
N PRO A 254 -17.87 -14.31 25.39
CA PRO A 254 -16.96 -13.43 26.14
C PRO A 254 -15.56 -14.02 26.41
N GLU A 255 -15.36 -15.33 26.27
CA GLU A 255 -14.06 -15.98 26.43
C GLU A 255 -13.06 -15.60 25.32
N GLY A 256 -13.55 -15.18 24.15
CA GLY A 256 -12.71 -14.88 23.00
C GLY A 256 -11.63 -13.83 23.30
N ALA A 257 -11.93 -12.81 24.11
CA ALA A 257 -10.93 -11.81 24.51
C ALA A 257 -9.78 -12.42 25.35
N THR A 258 -10.08 -13.41 26.18
CA THR A 258 -9.06 -14.12 26.98
C THR A 258 -8.21 -15.02 26.08
N LEU A 259 -8.83 -15.70 25.12
CA LEU A 259 -8.12 -16.55 24.14
C LEU A 259 -7.18 -15.72 23.26
N ILE A 260 -7.65 -14.57 22.75
CA ILE A 260 -6.85 -13.66 21.91
C ILE A 260 -5.64 -13.13 22.69
N ARG A 261 -5.82 -12.65 23.92
CA ARG A 261 -4.69 -12.16 24.73
C ARG A 261 -3.70 -13.26 25.10
N ARG A 262 -4.17 -14.49 25.31
CA ARG A 262 -3.30 -15.65 25.57
C ARG A 262 -2.51 -16.05 24.32
N ALA A 263 -3.15 -16.05 23.16
CA ALA A 263 -2.50 -16.33 21.89
C ALA A 263 -1.51 -15.24 21.49
N ALA A 264 -1.85 -13.97 21.68
CA ALA A 264 -0.92 -12.86 21.49
C ALA A 264 0.31 -13.00 22.39
N ARG A 265 0.14 -13.43 23.65
CA ARG A 265 1.29 -13.73 24.53
C ARG A 265 2.16 -14.89 24.05
N ILE A 266 1.57 -15.87 23.38
CA ILE A 266 2.32 -16.98 22.79
C ILE A 266 3.14 -16.45 21.61
N VAL A 267 2.53 -15.64 20.73
CA VAL A 267 3.21 -14.97 19.61
C VAL A 267 4.31 -14.00 20.09
N ASP A 268 4.07 -13.29 21.19
CA ASP A 268 4.97 -12.32 21.81
C ASP A 268 5.91 -12.94 22.86
N LEU A 269 6.01 -14.26 22.98
CA LEU A 269 6.98 -14.87 23.90
C LEU A 269 8.35 -14.91 23.19
N PRO A 270 9.31 -14.01 23.47
CA PRO A 270 10.69 -14.34 23.18
C PRO A 270 10.99 -15.60 24.00
N ARG A 271 11.60 -16.63 23.38
CA ARG A 271 12.26 -17.71 24.13
C ARG A 271 13.18 -17.06 25.17
N ALA A 272 12.66 -16.92 26.39
CA ALA A 272 13.28 -16.30 27.54
C ALA A 272 14.34 -17.24 28.13
N LEU A 273 15.32 -17.60 27.30
CA LEU A 273 16.56 -18.26 27.71
C LEU A 273 17.81 -17.50 27.26
N ASN A 274 17.67 -16.42 26.46
CA ASN A 274 18.79 -15.55 26.09
C ASN A 274 18.39 -14.06 26.21
N SER A 275 18.09 -13.59 27.42
CA SER A 275 17.94 -12.17 27.70
C SER A 275 19.24 -11.62 28.32
N ASP A 276 20.19 -11.30 27.45
CA ASP A 276 21.29 -10.37 27.75
C ASP A 276 21.64 -9.62 26.46
N ARG A 277 20.84 -8.61 26.14
CA ARG A 277 21.21 -7.44 25.32
C ARG A 277 20.05 -6.44 25.32
N ALA A 278 20.22 -5.40 26.12
CA ALA A 278 19.39 -4.22 26.10
C ALA A 278 19.67 -3.41 24.83
N GLY A 279 18.61 -2.96 24.15
CA GLY A 279 18.68 -1.98 23.06
C GLY A 279 18.51 -2.58 21.66
N GLY A 280 17.28 -2.89 21.28
CA GLY A 280 16.93 -3.25 19.90
C GLY A 280 15.41 -3.31 19.74
N THR A 281 14.90 -2.63 18.72
CA THR A 281 13.51 -2.61 18.25
C THR A 281 12.87 -4.01 18.29
N PRO A 282 11.61 -4.17 18.76
CA PRO A 282 10.99 -5.50 18.83
C PRO A 282 10.77 -6.04 17.42
N VAL A 283 11.60 -6.99 17.00
CA VAL A 283 11.38 -7.78 15.79
C VAL A 283 10.21 -8.73 16.09
N SER A 284 9.03 -8.44 15.51
CA SER A 284 7.81 -9.24 15.67
C SER A 284 8.04 -10.69 15.19
N GLY A 285 7.85 -11.65 16.09
CA GLY A 285 8.31 -13.04 15.94
C GLY A 285 7.27 -14.08 15.49
N GLY A 286 6.02 -13.71 15.20
CA GLY A 286 5.00 -14.66 14.77
C GLY A 286 3.71 -14.03 14.23
N ASP A 287 2.89 -14.85 13.55
CA ASP A 287 1.61 -14.42 12.99
C ASP A 287 0.46 -14.86 13.91
N LEU A 288 -0.38 -13.90 14.33
CA LEU A 288 -1.62 -14.17 15.06
C LEU A 288 -2.82 -14.23 14.10
N LEU A 289 -3.50 -15.38 14.06
CA LEU A 289 -4.66 -15.60 13.21
C LEU A 289 -5.87 -15.94 14.08
N ALA A 290 -6.94 -15.18 14.01
CA ALA A 290 -8.20 -15.52 14.68
C ALA A 290 -9.19 -16.09 13.67
N VAL A 291 -9.79 -17.25 13.98
CA VAL A 291 -10.77 -17.89 13.11
C VAL A 291 -12.09 -18.11 13.85
N HIS A 292 -13.17 -17.68 13.23
CA HIS A 292 -14.53 -18.00 13.65
C HIS A 292 -15.17 -18.95 12.63
N ILE A 293 -15.76 -20.06 13.11
CA ILE A 293 -16.47 -20.98 12.23
C ILE A 293 -17.96 -20.76 12.32
N THR A 294 -18.53 -20.27 11.22
CA THR A 294 -19.96 -20.12 11.06
C THR A 294 -20.56 -21.46 10.62
N ARG A 295 -21.40 -22.01 11.48
CA ARG A 295 -22.17 -23.23 11.20
C ARG A 295 -23.34 -22.91 10.27
N SER A 296 -23.49 -23.66 9.18
CA SER A 296 -24.60 -23.55 8.21
C SER A 296 -25.98 -23.86 8.80
N ASP A 297 -26.02 -24.41 10.01
CA ASP A 297 -27.21 -24.68 10.82
C ASP A 297 -27.62 -23.51 11.75
N GLY A 298 -26.80 -22.46 11.87
CA GLY A 298 -27.15 -21.20 12.54
C GLY A 298 -27.65 -21.35 13.99
N LEU A 299 -27.13 -22.35 14.71
CA LEU A 299 -27.47 -22.70 16.10
C LEU A 299 -26.40 -22.28 17.12
N ALA A 300 -25.34 -21.59 16.68
CA ALA A 300 -24.40 -20.98 17.60
C ALA A 300 -24.89 -19.57 17.98
N ASP A 301 -25.27 -19.38 19.24
CA ASP A 301 -25.48 -18.06 19.86
C ASP A 301 -24.16 -17.27 19.90
N SER A 302 -23.64 -16.86 18.75
CA SER A 302 -22.55 -15.90 18.68
C SER A 302 -23.16 -14.50 18.76
N SER A 303 -22.79 -13.72 19.78
CA SER A 303 -23.17 -12.31 19.84
C SER A 303 -22.42 -11.56 18.73
N PRO A 304 -23.10 -10.96 17.73
CA PRO A 304 -22.43 -10.22 16.66
C PRO A 304 -21.57 -9.07 17.21
N ALA A 305 -22.01 -8.44 18.31
CA ALA A 305 -21.26 -7.40 19.00
C ALA A 305 -19.97 -7.93 19.66
N ALA A 306 -19.99 -9.14 20.21
CA ALA A 306 -18.79 -9.75 20.80
C ALA A 306 -17.76 -10.13 19.74
N LEU A 307 -18.20 -10.62 18.58
CA LEU A 307 -17.31 -10.91 17.44
C LEU A 307 -16.70 -9.64 16.86
N ALA A 308 -17.46 -8.55 16.75
CA ALA A 308 -16.93 -7.25 16.30
C ALA A 308 -15.83 -6.72 17.25
N GLY A 309 -16.06 -6.77 18.56
CA GLY A 309 -15.04 -6.38 19.55
C GLY A 309 -13.82 -7.30 19.56
N GLN A 310 -14.01 -8.60 19.29
CA GLN A 310 -12.90 -9.56 19.17
C GLN A 310 -12.07 -9.33 17.92
N ARG A 311 -12.70 -9.02 16.79
CA ARG A 311 -12.02 -8.64 15.55
C ARG A 311 -11.16 -7.39 15.76
N GLN A 312 -11.73 -6.33 16.35
CA GLN A 312 -10.99 -5.12 16.66
C GLN A 312 -9.80 -5.40 17.59
N LEU A 313 -9.97 -6.29 18.59
CA LEU A 313 -8.88 -6.68 19.48
C LEU A 313 -7.76 -7.42 18.74
N VAL A 314 -8.08 -8.34 17.84
CA VAL A 314 -7.09 -9.08 17.02
C VAL A 314 -6.31 -8.12 16.12
N GLU A 315 -7.02 -7.24 15.41
CA GLU A 315 -6.42 -6.23 14.52
C GLU A 315 -5.53 -5.25 15.31
N SER A 316 -5.94 -4.84 16.53
CA SER A 316 -5.13 -3.97 17.39
C SER A 316 -3.83 -4.62 17.90
N LEU A 317 -3.76 -5.95 17.89
CA LEU A 317 -2.59 -6.74 18.28
C LEU A 317 -1.75 -7.16 17.05
N GLY A 318 -2.04 -6.60 15.87
CA GLY A 318 -1.32 -6.92 14.63
C GLY A 318 -1.68 -8.28 14.01
N GLY A 319 -2.74 -8.94 14.50
CA GLY A 319 -3.25 -10.20 13.95
C GLY A 319 -4.33 -10.01 12.88
N SER A 320 -4.68 -11.08 12.17
CA SER A 320 -5.77 -11.07 11.18
C SER A 320 -6.96 -11.94 11.60
N TYR A 321 -8.18 -11.50 11.25
CA TYR A 321 -9.43 -12.17 11.58
C TYR A 321 -10.07 -12.82 10.35
N HIS A 322 -10.50 -14.07 10.49
CA HIS A 322 -11.06 -14.90 9.43
C HIS A 322 -12.39 -15.52 9.86
N SER A 323 -13.36 -15.57 8.94
CA SER A 323 -14.64 -16.26 9.16
C SER A 323 -14.80 -17.35 8.11
N VAL A 324 -14.93 -18.61 8.56
CA VAL A 324 -14.99 -19.78 7.69
C VAL A 324 -16.34 -20.48 7.87
N VAL A 325 -17.02 -20.76 6.77
CA VAL A 325 -18.28 -21.51 6.80
C VAL A 325 -17.96 -23.01 6.84
N GLY A 326 -18.43 -23.72 7.87
CA GLY A 326 -18.13 -25.14 8.05
C GLY A 326 -19.23 -25.89 8.78
N GLY A 327 -19.69 -26.99 8.19
CA GLY A 327 -20.70 -27.87 8.80
C GLY A 327 -20.15 -28.68 9.99
N ASP A 328 -18.84 -28.98 9.98
CA ASP A 328 -18.14 -29.64 11.09
C ASP A 328 -17.01 -28.75 11.62
N VAL A 329 -17.15 -28.26 12.86
CA VAL A 329 -16.27 -27.24 13.44
C VAL A 329 -14.85 -27.73 13.69
N PRO A 330 -14.60 -28.91 14.28
CA PRO A 330 -13.26 -29.46 14.44
C PRO A 330 -12.51 -29.61 13.12
N LEU A 331 -13.16 -30.19 12.10
CA LEU A 331 -12.54 -30.40 10.79
C LEU A 331 -12.24 -29.08 10.11
N ALA A 332 -13.21 -28.17 10.05
CA ALA A 332 -13.01 -26.86 9.42
C ALA A 332 -11.96 -26.00 10.16
N LEU A 333 -11.82 -26.14 11.50
CA LEU A 333 -10.75 -25.47 12.26
C LEU A 333 -9.38 -26.00 11.87
N LEU A 334 -9.25 -27.33 11.76
CA LEU A 334 -8.00 -27.99 11.41
C LEU A 334 -7.62 -27.76 9.95
N ASP A 335 -8.59 -27.78 9.04
CA ASP A 335 -8.35 -27.48 7.62
C ASP A 335 -7.89 -26.04 7.42
N PHE A 336 -8.52 -25.09 8.14
CA PHE A 336 -8.04 -23.70 8.16
C PHE A 336 -6.63 -23.59 8.74
N ALA A 337 -6.37 -24.22 9.88
CA ALA A 337 -5.07 -24.19 10.53
C ALA A 337 -3.96 -24.79 9.64
N ARG A 338 -4.23 -25.90 8.96
CA ARG A 338 -3.30 -26.52 7.99
C ARG A 338 -3.09 -25.64 6.76
N ALA A 339 -4.15 -25.08 6.20
CA ALA A 339 -4.05 -24.19 5.04
C ALA A 339 -3.17 -22.96 5.33
N GLN A 340 -3.22 -22.45 6.57
CA GLN A 340 -2.39 -21.32 7.01
C GLN A 340 -1.00 -21.72 7.53
N ASN A 341 -0.67 -23.02 7.53
CA ASN A 341 0.55 -23.58 8.11
C ASN A 341 0.74 -23.15 9.58
N ALA A 342 -0.32 -23.26 10.38
CA ALA A 342 -0.28 -22.96 11.80
C ALA A 342 0.59 -23.97 12.55
N THR A 343 1.48 -23.48 13.42
CA THR A 343 2.24 -24.32 14.35
C THR A 343 1.41 -24.65 15.59
N GLN A 344 0.55 -23.71 16.01
CA GLN A 344 -0.25 -23.85 17.22
C GLN A 344 -1.71 -23.45 16.99
N LEU A 345 -2.62 -24.14 17.69
CA LEU A 345 -4.05 -23.89 17.69
C LEU A 345 -4.57 -23.69 19.12
N VAL A 346 -4.97 -22.48 19.44
CA VAL A 346 -5.54 -22.09 20.73
C VAL A 346 -7.05 -22.28 20.72
N ILE A 347 -7.56 -23.13 21.62
CA ILE A 347 -8.98 -23.40 21.80
C ILE A 347 -9.42 -23.14 23.25
N GLY A 348 -10.65 -22.70 23.44
CA GLY A 348 -11.24 -22.52 24.78
C GLY A 348 -11.68 -23.85 25.41
N ALA A 349 -11.47 -23.99 26.73
CA ALA A 349 -11.97 -25.13 27.49
C ALA A 349 -13.51 -25.24 27.42
N SER A 350 -14.03 -26.46 27.31
CA SER A 350 -15.46 -26.67 27.10
C SER A 350 -16.33 -26.11 28.25
N ARG A 351 -17.34 -25.31 27.90
CA ARG A 351 -18.41 -24.80 28.78
C ARG A 351 -19.47 -25.85 29.19
N ARG A 352 -19.30 -27.13 28.81
CA ARG A 352 -20.30 -28.19 29.08
C ARG A 352 -20.26 -28.62 30.55
N GLY A 353 -21.44 -28.72 31.18
CA GLY A 353 -21.61 -29.28 32.52
C GLY A 353 -21.39 -30.81 32.57
N ARG A 354 -21.11 -31.35 33.76
CA ARG A 354 -20.67 -32.74 33.97
C ARG A 354 -21.64 -33.80 33.40
N LEU A 355 -22.95 -33.63 33.60
CA LEU A 355 -23.99 -34.54 33.09
C LEU A 355 -24.09 -34.57 31.55
N ARG A 356 -23.97 -33.42 30.90
CA ARG A 356 -23.99 -33.31 29.43
C ARG A 356 -22.73 -33.85 28.76
N ARG A 357 -21.64 -33.99 29.52
CA ARG A 357 -20.39 -34.62 29.04
C ARG A 357 -20.52 -36.16 28.98
N LEU A 358 -21.45 -36.74 29.74
CA LEU A 358 -21.71 -38.19 29.75
C LEU A 358 -22.72 -38.63 28.67
N LEU A 359 -23.69 -37.77 28.33
CA LEU A 359 -24.84 -38.12 27.48
C LEU A 359 -24.69 -37.76 25.98
N THR A 360 -23.62 -37.08 25.56
CA THR A 360 -23.45 -36.65 24.16
C THR A 360 -22.04 -36.97 23.68
N PRO A 361 -21.85 -37.44 22.43
CA PRO A 361 -20.51 -37.76 21.91
C PRO A 361 -19.56 -36.55 21.89
N ARG A 362 -18.27 -36.90 21.78
CA ARG A 362 -17.04 -36.09 21.78
C ARG A 362 -17.25 -34.58 21.49
N GLY A 363 -16.66 -33.73 22.35
CA GLY A 363 -16.72 -32.27 22.18
C GLY A 363 -15.69 -31.75 21.17
N VAL A 364 -15.94 -30.56 20.62
CA VAL A 364 -15.06 -29.90 19.62
C VAL A 364 -13.59 -29.94 20.03
N GLY A 365 -13.26 -29.58 21.27
CA GLY A 365 -11.87 -29.61 21.73
C GLY A 365 -11.24 -31.00 21.81
N ALA A 366 -12.01 -32.04 22.17
CA ALA A 366 -11.49 -33.41 22.20
C ALA A 366 -11.23 -33.93 20.77
N THR A 367 -12.13 -33.64 19.84
CA THR A 367 -11.98 -34.01 18.43
C THR A 367 -10.86 -33.24 17.75
N VAL A 368 -10.67 -31.96 18.07
CA VAL A 368 -9.54 -31.17 17.55
C VAL A 368 -8.20 -31.74 18.04
N VAL A 369 -8.07 -32.10 19.32
CA VAL A 369 -6.85 -32.73 19.86
C VAL A 369 -6.60 -34.11 19.24
N GLU A 370 -7.64 -34.90 19.01
CA GLU A 370 -7.52 -36.24 18.40
C GLU A 370 -7.10 -36.17 16.92
N LEU A 371 -7.51 -35.13 16.20
CA LEU A 371 -7.28 -34.97 14.76
C LEU A 371 -6.21 -33.93 14.41
N SER A 372 -5.58 -33.26 15.39
CA SER A 372 -4.65 -32.14 15.12
C SER A 372 -3.38 -32.56 14.39
N GLY A 373 -2.96 -33.82 14.55
CA GLY A 373 -1.69 -34.30 14.00
C GLY A 373 -0.54 -33.47 14.57
N ASP A 374 0.19 -32.79 13.70
CA ASP A 374 1.40 -32.03 14.02
C ASP A 374 1.14 -30.59 14.52
N ILE A 375 -0.13 -30.20 14.70
CA ILE A 375 -0.50 -28.87 15.23
C ILE A 375 -0.65 -28.96 16.75
N ASP A 376 0.11 -28.15 17.48
CA ASP A 376 0.06 -28.10 18.94
C ASP A 376 -1.24 -27.42 19.41
N VAL A 377 -2.09 -28.15 20.13
CA VAL A 377 -3.40 -27.65 20.57
C VAL A 377 -3.34 -27.13 22.01
N HIS A 378 -3.40 -25.81 22.16
CA HIS A 378 -3.42 -25.15 23.47
C HIS A 378 -4.85 -24.94 23.96
N THR A 379 -5.25 -25.72 24.97
CA THR A 379 -6.56 -25.54 25.61
C THR A 379 -6.46 -24.54 26.76
N VAL A 380 -7.07 -23.36 26.61
CA VAL A 380 -7.04 -22.30 27.63
C VAL A 380 -8.26 -22.41 28.54
N ALA A 381 -8.00 -22.54 29.84
CA ALA A 381 -9.02 -22.41 30.87
C ALA A 381 -9.45 -20.94 31.00
N HIS A 382 -10.75 -20.71 31.05
CA HIS A 382 -11.36 -19.40 31.24
C HIS A 382 -12.42 -19.48 32.34
N GLU A 383 -12.79 -18.36 32.96
CA GLU A 383 -13.76 -18.28 34.06
C GLU A 383 -15.12 -18.96 33.76
N HIS A 384 -15.48 -19.05 32.48
CA HIS A 384 -16.69 -19.72 31.99
C HIS A 384 -16.53 -21.25 31.76
N ALA A 385 -15.38 -21.85 32.07
CA ALA A 385 -15.08 -23.27 31.82
C ALA A 385 -15.74 -24.15 32.89
N GLY A 386 -16.42 -25.23 32.49
CA GLY A 386 -17.13 -26.12 33.42
C GLY A 386 -18.38 -25.53 34.08
N GLN A 387 -18.59 -24.21 33.98
CA GLN A 387 -19.86 -23.54 34.28
C GLN A 387 -20.84 -23.88 33.16
N GLY A 388 -21.54 -25.01 33.30
CA GLY A 388 -22.67 -25.33 32.44
C GLY A 388 -23.59 -24.12 32.39
N ARG A 389 -23.95 -23.63 31.19
CA ARG A 389 -25.08 -22.70 31.04
C ARG A 389 -26.25 -23.30 31.85
N ARG A 390 -26.66 -22.64 32.94
CA ARG A 390 -27.96 -22.88 33.58
C ARG A 390 -28.96 -22.87 32.43
N GLY A 391 -29.67 -23.99 32.26
CA GLY A 391 -30.34 -24.35 31.01
C GLY A 391 -30.98 -23.14 30.33
N ALA A 392 -30.34 -22.66 29.26
CA ALA A 392 -31.09 -21.99 28.22
C ALA A 392 -31.98 -23.09 27.64
N GLY A 393 -33.26 -23.09 28.07
CA GLY A 393 -34.28 -23.94 27.49
C GLY A 393 -34.32 -23.78 25.97
N PRO A 394 -34.98 -24.69 25.25
CA PRO A 394 -35.04 -24.64 23.79
C PRO A 394 -35.40 -23.22 23.32
N GLY A 395 -34.54 -22.65 22.46
CA GLY A 395 -34.57 -21.27 22.01
C GLY A 395 -35.91 -20.83 21.39
N PRO A 396 -36.10 -19.53 21.14
CA PRO A 396 -37.41 -18.89 20.91
C PRO A 396 -37.99 -19.28 19.54
N GLY A 397 -38.55 -20.49 19.44
CA GLY A 397 -39.11 -21.02 18.20
C GLY A 397 -40.63 -20.88 18.06
N LEU A 398 -41.35 -20.46 19.12
CA LEU A 398 -42.80 -20.31 19.13
C LEU A 398 -43.16 -19.16 20.09
N PRO A 399 -44.09 -18.24 19.73
CA PRO A 399 -44.55 -17.17 20.62
C PRO A 399 -45.05 -17.75 21.95
N ARG A 400 -44.90 -17.00 23.06
CA ARG A 400 -45.26 -17.48 24.42
C ARG A 400 -46.67 -18.08 24.47
N SER A 401 -47.61 -17.53 23.69
CA SER A 401 -48.96 -18.07 23.53
C SER A 401 -48.99 -19.51 23.00
N ARG A 402 -48.19 -19.86 21.98
CA ARG A 402 -48.14 -21.21 21.40
C ARG A 402 -47.38 -22.24 22.24
N ARG A 403 -46.44 -21.80 23.09
CA ARG A 403 -45.72 -22.70 24.01
C ARG A 403 -46.59 -23.26 25.12
N VAL A 404 -47.61 -22.51 25.53
CA VAL A 404 -48.59 -22.95 26.54
C VAL A 404 -49.83 -23.50 25.86
N ALA A 405 -50.34 -22.84 24.81
CA ALA A 405 -51.52 -23.30 24.10
C ALA A 405 -51.32 -24.66 23.43
N GLY A 406 -50.12 -25.00 22.96
CA GLY A 406 -49.85 -26.30 22.35
C GLY A 406 -50.04 -27.49 23.31
N PRO A 407 -49.30 -27.54 24.43
CA PRO A 407 -49.46 -28.62 25.42
C PRO A 407 -50.86 -28.66 26.03
N VAL A 408 -51.48 -27.50 26.28
CA VAL A 408 -52.87 -27.42 26.76
C VAL A 408 -53.84 -27.98 25.73
N ALA A 409 -53.69 -27.63 24.45
CA ALA A 409 -54.48 -28.18 23.36
C ALA A 409 -54.33 -29.71 23.26
N GLY A 410 -53.12 -30.23 23.46
CA GLY A 410 -52.86 -31.68 23.44
C GLY A 410 -53.53 -32.45 24.58
N LEU A 411 -53.86 -31.80 25.70
CA LEU A 411 -54.63 -32.43 26.78
C LEU A 411 -56.14 -32.22 26.60
N VAL A 412 -56.55 -31.00 26.23
CA VAL A 412 -57.97 -30.59 26.23
C VAL A 412 -58.73 -31.10 25.01
N LEU A 413 -58.17 -31.03 23.80
CA LEU A 413 -58.88 -31.43 22.59
C LEU A 413 -59.24 -32.92 22.55
N PRO A 414 -58.34 -33.86 22.92
CA PRO A 414 -58.72 -35.27 23.00
C PRO A 414 -59.82 -35.56 24.02
N VAL A 415 -59.79 -34.88 25.18
CA VAL A 415 -60.84 -35.03 26.20
C VAL A 415 -62.18 -34.48 25.70
N LEU A 416 -62.18 -33.31 25.06
CA LEU A 416 -63.38 -32.70 24.51
C LEU A 416 -63.98 -33.56 23.38
N LEU A 417 -63.13 -34.12 22.51
CA LEU A 417 -63.57 -35.06 21.48
C LEU A 417 -64.18 -36.33 22.10
N THR A 418 -63.60 -36.85 23.19
CA THR A 418 -64.13 -38.02 23.89
C THR A 418 -65.54 -37.76 24.42
N VAL A 419 -65.77 -36.61 25.04
CA VAL A 419 -67.10 -36.22 25.55
C VAL A 419 -68.11 -36.09 24.41
N LEU A 420 -67.71 -35.46 23.30
CA LEU A 420 -68.56 -35.29 22.13
C LEU A 420 -68.92 -36.64 21.50
N LEU A 421 -67.93 -37.50 21.27
CA LEU A 421 -68.15 -38.83 20.71
C LEU A 421 -69.04 -39.66 21.62
N ARG A 422 -68.83 -39.68 22.94
CA ARG A 422 -69.71 -40.43 23.86
C ARG A 422 -71.18 -39.98 23.80
N ALA A 423 -71.45 -38.70 23.56
CA ALA A 423 -72.81 -38.18 23.43
C ALA A 423 -73.47 -38.53 22.07
N VAL A 424 -72.66 -38.82 21.05
CA VAL A 424 -73.10 -38.89 19.65
C VAL A 424 -72.92 -40.29 19.03
N SER A 425 -72.02 -41.12 19.57
CA SER A 425 -71.67 -42.43 19.03
C SER A 425 -72.86 -43.40 19.03
N GLU A 426 -73.70 -43.37 20.07
CA GLU A 426 -74.95 -44.16 20.16
C GLU A 426 -75.98 -43.72 19.08
N PRO A 427 -76.37 -42.43 18.98
CA PRO A 427 -77.36 -42.01 17.99
C PRO A 427 -76.87 -42.04 16.52
N LEU A 428 -75.56 -42.02 16.27
CA LEU A 428 -75.00 -42.09 14.91
C LEU A 428 -74.40 -43.45 14.52
N ALA A 429 -74.48 -44.47 15.39
CA ALA A 429 -73.93 -45.80 15.15
C ALA A 429 -72.47 -45.76 14.64
N LEU A 430 -71.62 -44.95 15.28
CA LEU A 430 -70.21 -44.86 14.91
C LEU A 430 -69.45 -46.13 15.33
N ASN A 431 -68.71 -46.70 14.39
CA ASN A 431 -67.84 -47.85 14.66
C ASN A 431 -66.48 -47.38 15.23
N LEU A 432 -65.82 -48.26 16.00
CA LEU A 432 -64.51 -48.02 16.64
C LEU A 432 -63.44 -47.46 15.66
N THR A 433 -63.47 -47.91 14.40
CA THR A 433 -62.55 -47.44 13.36
C THR A 433 -62.74 -45.95 13.05
N SER A 434 -63.98 -45.47 13.00
CA SER A 434 -64.30 -44.06 12.75
C SER A 434 -63.86 -43.18 13.91
N GLU A 435 -64.06 -43.64 15.14
CA GLU A 435 -63.64 -42.95 16.36
C GLU A 435 -62.11 -42.83 16.43
N ALA A 436 -61.39 -43.93 16.15
CA ALA A 436 -59.93 -43.95 16.09
C ALA A 436 -59.37 -42.97 15.04
N LEU A 437 -60.01 -42.85 13.87
CA LEU A 437 -59.59 -41.90 12.82
C LEU A 437 -59.81 -40.43 13.23
N LEU A 438 -60.90 -40.11 13.93
CA LEU A 438 -61.15 -38.76 14.43
C LEU A 438 -60.15 -38.34 15.51
N PHE A 439 -59.78 -39.30 16.36
CA PHE A 439 -58.70 -39.11 17.33
C PHE A 439 -57.35 -38.90 16.66
N LEU A 440 -57.05 -39.64 15.59
CA LEU A 440 -55.83 -39.43 14.80
C LEU A 440 -55.79 -38.03 14.17
N LEU A 441 -56.91 -37.58 13.60
CA LEU A 441 -57.04 -36.23 13.03
C LEU A 441 -56.82 -35.14 14.09
N THR A 442 -57.30 -35.36 15.31
CA THR A 442 -57.10 -34.44 16.43
C THR A 442 -55.63 -34.34 16.83
N VAL A 443 -54.92 -35.47 16.91
CA VAL A 443 -53.47 -35.49 17.16
C VAL A 443 -52.71 -34.73 16.07
N LEU A 444 -53.11 -34.89 14.80
CA LEU A 444 -52.53 -34.15 13.68
C LEU A 444 -52.77 -32.64 13.78
N GLY A 445 -53.99 -32.21 14.15
CA GLY A 445 -54.33 -30.81 14.37
C GLY A 445 -53.51 -30.17 15.50
N VAL A 446 -53.36 -30.88 16.62
CA VAL A 446 -52.53 -30.42 17.76
C VAL A 446 -51.05 -30.32 17.36
N ALA A 447 -50.54 -31.24 16.54
CA ALA A 447 -49.17 -31.20 16.05
C ALA A 447 -48.87 -29.92 15.24
N CYS A 448 -49.82 -29.47 14.42
CA CYS A 448 -49.72 -28.23 13.66
C CYS A 448 -49.71 -26.96 14.55
N ILE A 449 -50.40 -27.00 15.69
CA ILE A 449 -50.52 -25.85 16.61
C ILE A 449 -49.30 -25.75 17.54
N GLY A 450 -48.90 -26.88 18.13
CA GLY A 450 -48.01 -26.91 19.29
C GLY A 450 -46.69 -27.68 19.10
N GLY A 451 -46.43 -28.21 17.90
CA GLY A 451 -45.21 -28.96 17.59
C GLY A 451 -45.12 -30.34 18.30
N VAL A 452 -43.92 -30.90 18.32
CA VAL A 452 -43.64 -32.31 18.70
C VAL A 452 -44.14 -32.67 20.10
N VAL A 453 -43.87 -31.84 21.11
CA VAL A 453 -44.23 -32.12 22.51
C VAL A 453 -45.75 -32.18 22.68
N SER A 454 -46.48 -31.29 21.99
CA SER A 454 -47.94 -31.23 22.04
C SER A 454 -48.57 -32.43 21.34
N ALA A 455 -48.00 -32.88 20.22
CA ALA A 455 -48.42 -34.07 19.50
C ALA A 455 -48.21 -35.36 20.31
N LEU A 456 -47.09 -35.48 21.02
CA LEU A 456 -46.82 -36.60 21.92
C LEU A 456 -47.81 -36.64 23.08
N LEU A 457 -48.07 -35.50 23.72
CA LEU A 457 -49.08 -35.39 24.78
C LEU A 457 -50.48 -35.76 24.26
N ALA A 458 -50.87 -35.27 23.08
CA ALA A 458 -52.13 -35.63 22.45
C ALA A 458 -52.22 -37.12 22.15
N SER A 459 -51.17 -37.74 21.59
CA SER A 459 -51.15 -39.17 21.28
C SER A 459 -51.30 -40.03 22.53
N VAL A 460 -50.63 -39.70 23.63
CA VAL A 460 -50.74 -40.44 24.90
C VAL A 460 -52.14 -40.28 25.49
N THR A 461 -52.66 -39.05 25.50
CA THR A 461 -54.00 -38.74 26.04
C THR A 461 -55.09 -39.45 25.24
N THR A 462 -55.02 -39.37 23.91
CA THR A 462 -55.88 -40.09 22.98
C THR A 462 -55.82 -41.59 23.20
N SER A 463 -54.63 -42.18 23.34
CA SER A 463 -54.47 -43.62 23.53
C SER A 463 -55.13 -44.09 24.84
N LEU A 464 -54.98 -43.33 25.93
CA LEU A 464 -55.61 -43.65 27.21
C LEU A 464 -57.13 -43.54 27.16
N LEU A 465 -57.64 -42.49 26.51
CA LEU A 465 -59.09 -42.25 26.38
C LEU A 465 -59.75 -43.28 25.45
N LEU A 466 -59.10 -43.64 24.35
CA LEU A 466 -59.59 -44.68 23.44
C LEU A 466 -59.66 -46.03 24.15
N ASN A 467 -58.61 -46.39 24.91
CA ASN A 467 -58.56 -47.64 25.66
C ASN A 467 -59.64 -47.73 26.74
N HIS A 468 -59.90 -46.63 27.45
CA HIS A 468 -60.83 -46.64 28.58
C HIS A 468 -62.30 -46.60 28.15
N TYR A 469 -62.64 -45.82 27.11
CA TYR A 469 -64.04 -45.51 26.79
C TYR A 469 -64.61 -46.21 25.54
N PHE A 470 -63.77 -46.73 24.64
CA PHE A 470 -64.23 -47.24 23.34
C PHE A 470 -63.78 -48.68 23.04
N ILE A 471 -62.75 -49.19 23.73
CA ILE A 471 -62.28 -50.58 23.56
C ILE A 471 -62.95 -51.46 24.62
N PRO A 472 -63.68 -52.53 24.24
CA PRO A 472 -64.21 -53.48 25.20
C PRO A 472 -63.10 -54.26 25.92
N PRO A 473 -63.24 -54.55 27.21
CA PRO A 473 -64.42 -54.24 28.00
C PRO A 473 -64.33 -52.78 28.54
N LEU A 474 -65.47 -52.07 28.58
CA LEU A 474 -65.50 -50.60 28.75
C LEU A 474 -65.26 -50.18 30.22
N ASP A 475 -64.78 -48.96 30.43
CA ASP A 475 -64.51 -48.33 31.73
C ASP A 475 -63.37 -48.99 32.56
N HIS A 476 -62.46 -49.71 31.91
CA HIS A 476 -61.21 -50.19 32.52
C HIS A 476 -60.04 -50.12 31.55
N LEU A 477 -58.82 -50.06 32.11
CA LEU A 477 -57.59 -50.01 31.33
C LEU A 477 -57.03 -51.42 31.17
N THR A 478 -57.16 -51.99 29.98
CA THR A 478 -56.53 -53.27 29.64
C THR A 478 -55.26 -53.02 28.82
N PHE A 479 -54.15 -53.66 29.21
CA PHE A 479 -52.87 -53.62 28.49
C PHE A 479 -52.43 -55.01 28.01
N ALA A 480 -53.28 -56.03 28.20
CA ALA A 480 -52.90 -57.44 28.05
C ALA A 480 -53.09 -57.99 26.62
N GLU A 481 -53.82 -57.29 25.75
CA GLU A 481 -54.07 -57.76 24.38
C GLU A 481 -53.06 -57.20 23.36
N ALA A 482 -52.51 -58.07 22.52
CA ALA A 482 -51.51 -57.70 21.50
C ALA A 482 -52.03 -56.63 20.53
N ASN A 483 -53.33 -56.60 20.24
CA ASN A 483 -53.93 -55.62 19.34
C ASN A 483 -53.88 -54.19 19.88
N ILE A 484 -53.99 -54.00 21.20
CA ILE A 484 -53.94 -52.69 21.86
C ILE A 484 -52.51 -52.13 21.80
N VAL A 485 -51.51 -53.00 22.02
CA VAL A 485 -50.10 -52.63 21.89
C VAL A 485 -49.77 -52.23 20.45
N VAL A 486 -50.31 -52.93 19.45
CA VAL A 486 -50.14 -52.61 18.03
C VAL A 486 -50.79 -51.27 17.68
N ALA A 487 -52.02 -51.01 18.13
CA ALA A 487 -52.69 -49.73 17.91
C ALA A 487 -51.91 -48.56 18.55
N GLN A 488 -51.44 -48.74 19.78
CA GLN A 488 -50.65 -47.73 20.50
C GLN A 488 -49.29 -47.47 19.83
N ALA A 489 -48.64 -48.51 19.32
CA ALA A 489 -47.42 -48.39 18.53
C ALA A 489 -47.68 -47.64 17.21
N ALA A 490 -48.80 -47.91 16.53
CA ALA A 490 -49.19 -47.21 15.30
C ALA A 490 -49.45 -45.71 15.55
N PHE A 491 -50.24 -45.35 16.57
CA PHE A 491 -50.48 -43.95 16.94
C PHE A 491 -49.19 -43.21 17.31
N THR A 492 -48.33 -43.84 18.10
CA THR A 492 -47.02 -43.28 18.48
C THR A 492 -46.15 -43.06 17.24
N THR A 493 -46.14 -44.02 16.31
CA THR A 493 -45.36 -43.93 15.07
C THR A 493 -45.87 -42.81 14.16
N VAL A 494 -47.19 -42.66 14.00
CA VAL A 494 -47.77 -41.57 13.23
C VAL A 494 -47.48 -40.22 13.89
N ALA A 495 -47.62 -40.11 15.22
CA ALA A 495 -47.32 -38.88 15.95
C ALA A 495 -45.84 -38.47 15.81
N VAL A 496 -44.90 -39.41 15.93
CA VAL A 496 -43.46 -39.16 15.74
C VAL A 496 -43.15 -38.77 14.29
N THR A 497 -43.76 -39.44 13.32
CA THR A 497 -43.52 -39.16 11.89
C THR A 497 -44.04 -37.77 11.51
N VAL A 498 -45.26 -37.44 11.93
CA VAL A 498 -45.87 -36.11 11.72
C VAL A 498 -45.03 -35.04 12.42
N ALA A 499 -44.63 -35.27 13.68
CA ALA A 499 -43.78 -34.36 14.43
C ALA A 499 -42.43 -34.13 13.73
N ALA A 500 -41.81 -35.18 13.20
CA ALA A 500 -40.56 -35.11 12.43
C ALA A 500 -40.75 -34.34 11.11
N ILE A 501 -41.86 -34.54 10.40
CA ILE A 501 -42.18 -33.83 9.15
C ILE A 501 -42.41 -32.34 9.42
N VAL A 502 -43.20 -31.99 10.45
CA VAL A 502 -43.47 -30.59 10.80
C VAL A 502 -42.19 -29.89 11.26
N ASP A 503 -41.38 -30.52 12.09
CA ASP A 503 -40.11 -29.97 12.56
C ASP A 503 -39.08 -29.86 11.42
N ARG A 504 -39.09 -30.79 10.46
CA ARG A 504 -38.29 -30.71 9.22
C ARG A 504 -38.76 -29.58 8.30
N SER A 505 -40.07 -29.42 8.12
CA SER A 505 -40.67 -28.37 7.29
C SER A 505 -40.38 -26.97 7.84
N LEU A 506 -40.53 -26.78 9.15
CA LEU A 506 -40.21 -25.51 9.82
C LEU A 506 -38.72 -25.19 9.76
N ARG A 507 -37.84 -26.19 9.85
CA ARG A 507 -36.39 -26.01 9.67
C ARG A 507 -36.02 -25.66 8.23
N LEU A 508 -36.64 -26.30 7.24
CA LEU A 508 -36.43 -26.01 5.82
C LEU A 508 -36.87 -24.57 5.48
N ASN A 509 -38.05 -24.14 5.93
CA ASN A 509 -38.53 -22.76 5.70
C ASN A 509 -37.62 -21.70 6.32
N ARG A 510 -37.06 -21.96 7.52
CA ARG A 510 -36.10 -21.04 8.15
C ARG A 510 -34.74 -21.00 7.43
N ARG A 511 -34.29 -22.11 6.87
CA ARG A 511 -33.06 -22.17 6.06
C ARG A 511 -33.24 -21.42 4.73
N ALA A 512 -34.37 -21.62 4.05
CA ALA A 512 -34.69 -20.90 2.83
C ALA A 512 -34.74 -19.38 3.08
N ALA A 513 -35.41 -18.93 4.16
CA ALA A 513 -35.50 -17.52 4.52
C ALA A 513 -34.14 -16.88 4.88
N ARG A 514 -33.20 -17.64 5.45
CA ARG A 514 -31.84 -17.17 5.74
C ARG A 514 -30.97 -17.12 4.49
N ALA A 515 -31.05 -18.13 3.63
CA ALA A 515 -30.33 -18.16 2.36
C ALA A 515 -30.76 -17.00 1.44
N THR A 516 -32.04 -16.61 1.45
CA THR A 516 -32.50 -15.41 0.74
C THR A 516 -31.96 -14.13 1.34
N ALA A 517 -31.92 -14.00 2.67
CA ALA A 517 -31.35 -12.82 3.33
C ALA A 517 -29.81 -12.70 3.12
N GLU A 518 -29.11 -13.84 3.07
CA GLU A 518 -27.68 -13.91 2.72
C GLU A 518 -27.44 -13.57 1.24
N ALA A 519 -28.32 -14.03 0.33
CA ALA A 519 -28.25 -13.65 -1.09
C ALA A 519 -28.52 -12.15 -1.30
N GLU A 520 -29.47 -11.56 -0.56
CA GLU A 520 -29.76 -10.13 -0.58
C GLU A 520 -28.59 -9.28 -0.06
N THR A 521 -27.91 -9.73 1.00
CA THR A 521 -26.71 -9.05 1.55
C THR A 521 -25.47 -9.20 0.65
N LEU A 522 -25.29 -10.34 -0.01
CA LEU A 522 -24.24 -10.49 -1.04
C LEU A 522 -24.52 -9.63 -2.27
N THR A 523 -25.79 -9.48 -2.66
CA THR A 523 -26.21 -8.58 -3.73
C THR A 523 -26.02 -7.11 -3.33
N SER A 524 -26.18 -6.76 -2.06
CA SER A 524 -25.89 -5.40 -1.57
C SER A 524 -24.38 -5.11 -1.51
N LEU A 525 -23.56 -6.08 -1.09
CA LEU A 525 -22.10 -5.97 -1.07
C LEU A 525 -21.49 -5.91 -2.47
N ALA A 526 -22.06 -6.62 -3.44
CA ALA A 526 -21.68 -6.52 -4.85
C ALA A 526 -22.02 -5.14 -5.45
N GLY A 527 -23.04 -4.46 -4.92
CA GLY A 527 -23.38 -3.08 -5.29
C GLY A 527 -22.38 -2.05 -4.80
N ASP A 528 -21.77 -2.26 -3.62
CA ASP A 528 -20.80 -1.36 -2.99
C ASP A 528 -19.43 -1.30 -3.70
N ILE A 529 -19.11 -2.30 -4.52
CA ILE A 529 -17.82 -2.40 -5.23
C ILE A 529 -17.89 -1.74 -6.62
N LEU A 530 -19.08 -1.48 -7.18
CA LEU A 530 -19.20 -1.17 -8.60
C LEU A 530 -19.27 0.32 -9.00
N ARG A 531 -19.65 1.30 -8.17
CA ARG A 531 -19.88 2.70 -8.64
C ARG A 531 -19.71 3.70 -7.47
N GLY A 532 -18.79 4.66 -7.44
CA GLY A 532 -18.51 5.67 -8.47
C GLY A 532 -19.67 6.69 -8.53
N ASP A 533 -19.54 7.83 -7.84
CA ASP A 533 -20.30 9.12 -7.87
C ASP A 533 -21.84 9.16 -8.05
N ARG A 534 -22.54 8.03 -8.21
CA ARG A 534 -24.00 7.95 -8.50
C ARG A 534 -24.73 6.88 -7.67
N ALA A 535 -24.19 6.53 -6.50
CA ALA A 535 -24.74 5.47 -5.64
C ALA A 535 -26.15 5.81 -5.12
N VAL A 536 -26.36 7.04 -4.63
CA VAL A 536 -27.64 7.49 -4.05
C VAL A 536 -28.72 7.56 -5.13
N SER A 537 -28.44 8.15 -6.29
CA SER A 537 -29.40 8.25 -7.40
C SER A 537 -29.82 6.89 -7.94
N GLY A 538 -28.90 5.93 -8.06
CA GLY A 538 -29.21 4.57 -8.51
C GLY A 538 -30.07 3.78 -7.52
N LEU A 539 -29.85 3.96 -6.22
CA LEU A 539 -30.67 3.36 -5.16
C LEU A 539 -32.08 3.96 -5.11
N LEU A 540 -32.22 5.28 -5.34
CA LEU A 540 -33.52 5.94 -5.44
C LEU A 540 -34.30 5.40 -6.64
N GLU A 541 -33.69 5.33 -7.82
CA GLU A 541 -34.36 4.86 -9.03
C GLU A 541 -34.81 3.39 -8.90
N ARG A 542 -33.96 2.53 -8.35
CA ARG A 542 -34.31 1.12 -8.12
C ARG A 542 -35.42 0.96 -7.09
N THR A 543 -35.48 1.83 -6.09
CA THR A 543 -36.59 1.87 -5.11
C THR A 543 -37.88 2.31 -5.79
N ARG A 544 -37.84 3.32 -6.68
CA ARG A 544 -38.99 3.74 -7.48
C ARG A 544 -39.55 2.60 -8.33
N GLU A 545 -38.68 1.88 -9.03
CA GLU A 545 -39.05 0.75 -9.89
C GLU A 545 -39.60 -0.44 -9.09
N THR A 546 -38.92 -0.84 -8.01
CA THR A 546 -39.30 -2.01 -7.20
C THR A 546 -40.67 -1.85 -6.56
N PHE A 547 -41.00 -0.63 -6.12
CA PHE A 547 -42.29 -0.32 -5.50
C PHE A 547 -43.32 0.20 -6.50
N GLY A 548 -42.98 0.36 -7.78
CA GLY A 548 -43.90 0.87 -8.80
C GLY A 548 -44.44 2.27 -8.48
N MET A 549 -43.58 3.15 -7.98
CA MET A 549 -43.94 4.52 -7.58
C MET A 549 -43.78 5.47 -8.77
N GLU A 550 -44.59 6.53 -8.80
CA GLU A 550 -44.53 7.54 -9.87
C GLU A 550 -43.33 8.46 -9.69
N SER A 551 -43.02 8.84 -8.45
CA SER A 551 -41.81 9.61 -8.15
C SER A 551 -41.22 9.25 -6.78
N ILE A 552 -39.91 9.44 -6.67
CA ILE A 552 -39.15 9.31 -5.43
C ILE A 552 -38.23 10.52 -5.29
N ARG A 553 -38.24 11.17 -4.12
CA ARG A 553 -37.40 12.35 -3.86
C ARG A 553 -36.84 12.29 -2.45
N LEU A 554 -35.57 12.65 -2.31
CA LEU A 554 -34.93 12.87 -1.01
C LEU A 554 -35.02 14.36 -0.69
N ARG A 555 -35.68 14.71 0.42
CA ARG A 555 -35.85 16.10 0.87
C ARG A 555 -35.12 16.31 2.19
N PRO A 556 -34.36 17.41 2.38
CA PRO A 556 -33.84 17.74 3.69
C PRO A 556 -34.98 17.91 4.70
N ARG A 557 -34.71 17.50 5.94
CA ARG A 557 -35.64 17.61 7.06
C ARG A 557 -35.62 19.06 7.56
N GLU A 558 -36.26 19.95 6.82
CA GLU A 558 -36.45 21.33 7.28
C GLU A 558 -37.34 21.35 8.53
N GLY A 559 -36.83 21.98 9.59
CA GLY A 559 -37.64 22.39 10.72
C GLY A 559 -38.62 23.46 10.25
N GLU A 560 -39.90 23.11 10.24
CA GLU A 560 -41.07 23.99 10.40
C GLU A 560 -40.76 25.50 10.29
N ARG A 561 -40.54 25.99 9.08
CA ARG A 561 -40.66 27.41 8.75
C ARG A 561 -41.41 27.57 7.45
N ASP A 562 -42.58 28.15 7.63
CA ASP A 562 -43.53 28.63 6.64
C ASP A 562 -42.85 29.52 5.59
N SER A 563 -43.07 29.23 4.31
CA SER A 563 -42.88 30.17 3.21
C SER A 563 -43.79 29.75 2.06
N GLY A 564 -44.82 30.56 1.83
CA GLY A 564 -45.81 30.34 0.80
C GLY A 564 -45.19 30.14 -0.59
N ALA A 565 -45.51 29.01 -1.19
CA ALA A 565 -45.51 28.84 -2.63
C ALA A 565 -46.71 27.98 -2.98
N VAL A 566 -47.49 28.45 -3.95
CA VAL A 566 -48.72 27.85 -4.47
C VAL A 566 -48.50 26.35 -4.71
N SER A 567 -49.23 25.53 -3.96
CA SER A 567 -49.15 24.08 -4.06
C SER A 567 -49.82 23.63 -5.36
N ASP A 568 -49.06 22.98 -6.23
CA ASP A 568 -49.61 22.01 -7.17
C ASP A 568 -50.50 21.01 -6.41
N PRO A 569 -51.54 20.45 -7.05
CA PRO A 569 -52.43 19.50 -6.41
C PRO A 569 -51.60 18.29 -5.93
N ALA A 570 -51.62 18.06 -4.62
CA ALA A 570 -50.91 16.95 -4.01
C ALA A 570 -51.40 15.63 -4.64
N PRO A 571 -50.49 14.73 -5.08
CA PRO A 571 -50.88 13.41 -5.56
C PRO A 571 -51.65 12.68 -4.44
N GLU A 572 -52.68 11.91 -4.81
CA GLU A 572 -53.65 11.37 -3.85
C GLU A 572 -53.02 10.49 -2.74
N HIS A 573 -51.84 9.91 -2.97
CA HIS A 573 -51.11 9.11 -1.97
C HIS A 573 -49.60 9.39 -1.94
N GLU A 574 -49.13 9.95 -0.82
CA GLU A 574 -47.71 10.11 -0.50
C GLU A 574 -47.29 9.23 0.68
N THR A 575 -46.13 8.60 0.59
CA THR A 575 -45.48 7.86 1.69
C THR A 575 -44.17 8.55 2.06
N LYS A 576 -43.98 8.85 3.35
CA LYS A 576 -42.80 9.57 3.88
C LYS A 576 -42.04 8.71 4.87
N ILE A 577 -40.73 8.57 4.69
CA ILE A 577 -39.85 7.78 5.56
C ILE A 577 -38.57 8.56 5.87
N ALA A 578 -38.15 8.56 7.12
CA ALA A 578 -36.91 9.22 7.54
C ALA A 578 -35.68 8.48 7.00
N ILE A 579 -34.73 9.24 6.47
CA ILE A 579 -33.42 8.77 5.99
C ILE A 579 -32.35 9.52 6.79
N GLY A 580 -31.78 8.85 7.80
CA GLY A 580 -30.84 9.48 8.73
C GLY A 580 -31.46 10.57 9.62
N GLY A 581 -30.62 11.48 10.12
CA GLY A 581 -31.03 12.59 10.99
C GLY A 581 -31.69 13.75 10.24
N ASP A 582 -31.20 14.04 9.03
CA ASP A 582 -31.39 15.32 8.35
C ASP A 582 -32.17 15.22 7.03
N SER A 583 -32.69 14.05 6.66
CA SER A 583 -33.36 13.85 5.37
C SER A 583 -34.61 12.96 5.47
N VAL A 584 -35.54 13.14 4.54
CA VAL A 584 -36.79 12.39 4.43
C VAL A 584 -36.97 11.95 2.98
N LEU A 585 -37.23 10.67 2.78
CA LEU A 585 -37.64 10.09 1.52
C LEU A 585 -39.13 10.27 1.33
N VAL A 586 -39.53 10.88 0.22
CA VAL A 586 -40.92 11.07 -0.19
C VAL A 586 -41.17 10.26 -1.45
N LEU A 587 -42.13 9.34 -1.38
CA LEU A 587 -42.59 8.55 -2.53
C LEU A 587 -44.04 8.93 -2.85
N SER A 588 -44.34 9.17 -4.13
CA SER A 588 -45.68 9.50 -4.61
C SER A 588 -46.16 8.44 -5.62
N GLY A 589 -47.43 8.05 -5.57
CA GLY A 589 -48.01 7.06 -6.50
C GLY A 589 -49.04 6.16 -5.82
N ARG A 590 -48.97 4.84 -6.04
CA ARG A 590 -49.93 3.87 -5.47
C ARG A 590 -49.83 3.72 -3.94
N ARG A 591 -50.93 3.30 -3.29
CA ARG A 591 -50.92 2.92 -1.87
C ARG A 591 -50.12 1.64 -1.63
N LEU A 592 -49.14 1.72 -0.73
CA LEU A 592 -48.34 0.57 -0.30
C LEU A 592 -49.07 -0.22 0.80
N SER A 593 -49.14 -1.53 0.65
CA SER A 593 -49.63 -2.45 1.68
C SER A 593 -48.76 -2.42 2.94
N ALA A 594 -49.29 -2.91 4.07
CA ALA A 594 -48.53 -3.03 5.32
C ALA A 594 -47.28 -3.93 5.19
N SER A 595 -47.29 -4.90 4.27
CA SER A 595 -46.12 -5.70 3.92
C SER A 595 -45.08 -4.90 3.14
N GLU A 596 -45.50 -4.13 2.13
CA GLU A 596 -44.59 -3.29 1.32
C GLU A 596 -43.97 -2.17 2.15
N HIS A 597 -44.72 -1.56 3.09
CA HIS A 597 -44.19 -0.58 4.04
C HIS A 597 -43.04 -1.12 4.90
N ARG A 598 -43.12 -2.38 5.34
CA ARG A 598 -42.04 -3.02 6.12
C ARG A 598 -40.78 -3.22 5.27
N VAL A 599 -40.94 -3.63 4.01
CA VAL A 599 -39.81 -3.79 3.08
C VAL A 599 -39.19 -2.43 2.76
N LEU A 600 -40.01 -1.42 2.51
CA LEU A 600 -39.55 -0.05 2.23
C LEU A 600 -38.76 0.54 3.42
N THR A 601 -39.15 0.22 4.66
CA THR A 601 -38.40 0.61 5.87
C THR A 601 -37.00 -0.03 5.91
N ALA A 602 -36.85 -1.26 5.42
CA ALA A 602 -35.54 -1.90 5.30
C ALA A 602 -34.68 -1.24 4.20
N PHE A 603 -35.27 -0.90 3.04
CA PHE A 603 -34.59 -0.14 1.99
C PHE A 603 -34.15 1.26 2.46
N ALA A 604 -34.96 1.92 3.30
CA ALA A 604 -34.63 3.21 3.90
C ALA A 604 -33.36 3.18 4.77
N ALA A 605 -33.10 2.07 5.47
CA ALA A 605 -31.86 1.90 6.23
C ALA A 605 -30.62 1.85 5.32
N HIS A 606 -30.72 1.20 4.16
CA HIS A 606 -29.65 1.16 3.16
C HIS A 606 -29.40 2.52 2.52
N LEU A 607 -30.48 3.24 2.17
CA LEU A 607 -30.40 4.61 1.67
C LEU A 607 -29.74 5.55 2.71
N THR A 608 -30.05 5.37 3.99
CA THR A 608 -29.44 6.15 5.08
C THR A 608 -27.92 5.95 5.13
N ALA A 609 -27.46 4.69 5.09
CA ALA A 609 -26.04 4.40 5.10
C ALA A 609 -25.31 4.95 3.85
N ALA A 610 -25.94 4.89 2.68
CA ALA A 610 -25.38 5.43 1.44
C ALA A 610 -25.23 6.95 1.47
N VAL A 611 -26.22 7.68 2.01
CA VAL A 611 -26.18 9.14 2.16
C VAL A 611 -25.11 9.59 3.15
N GLU A 612 -25.00 8.93 4.31
CA GLU A 612 -23.94 9.24 5.29
C GLU A 612 -22.53 8.99 4.72
N ARG A 613 -22.36 7.91 3.95
CA ARG A 613 -21.07 7.60 3.33
C ARG A 613 -20.69 8.63 2.27
N ALA A 614 -21.64 9.12 1.48
CA ALA A 614 -21.41 10.19 0.51
C ALA A 614 -20.98 11.49 1.22
N ARG A 615 -21.66 11.86 2.31
CA ARG A 615 -21.33 13.04 3.13
C ARG A 615 -19.92 12.95 3.73
N LEU A 616 -19.53 11.79 4.25
CA LEU A 616 -18.19 11.56 4.80
C LEU A 616 -17.10 11.61 3.72
N ALA A 617 -17.40 11.13 2.51
CA ALA A 617 -16.46 11.18 1.38
C ALA A 617 -16.25 12.62 0.89
N GLU A 618 -17.31 13.42 0.81
CA GLU A 618 -17.24 14.85 0.48
C GLU A 618 -16.42 15.62 1.53
N ALA A 619 -16.69 15.40 2.82
CA ALA A 619 -15.92 16.00 3.91
C ALA A 619 -14.43 15.60 3.90
N ALA A 620 -14.10 14.36 3.48
CA ALA A 620 -12.71 13.92 3.35
C ALA A 620 -12.00 14.57 2.15
N ALA A 621 -12.70 14.79 1.04
CA ALA A 621 -12.17 15.42 -0.16
C ALA A 621 -11.77 16.89 0.08
N GLU A 622 -12.47 17.60 0.97
CA GLU A 622 -12.12 18.99 1.36
C GLU A 622 -10.83 19.08 2.19
N VAL A 623 -10.47 18.02 2.94
CA VAL A 623 -9.34 18.04 3.89
C VAL A 623 -7.99 17.71 3.24
N GLU A 624 -7.97 16.88 2.20
CA GLU A 624 -6.72 16.46 1.54
C GLU A 624 -5.90 17.59 0.89
N PRO A 625 -6.47 18.57 0.16
CA PRO A 625 -5.66 19.67 -0.40
C PRO A 625 -5.00 20.52 0.69
N VAL A 626 -5.65 20.71 1.84
CA VAL A 626 -5.08 21.44 3.00
C VAL A 626 -3.90 20.67 3.59
N LYS A 627 -3.99 19.35 3.72
CA LYS A 627 -2.87 18.52 4.19
C LYS A 627 -1.70 18.49 3.21
N ALA A 628 -1.97 18.51 1.90
CA ALA A 628 -0.93 18.59 0.88
C ALA A 628 -0.18 19.94 0.96
N ALA A 629 -0.92 21.04 1.08
CA ALA A 629 -0.34 22.38 1.27
C ALA A 629 0.52 22.46 2.56
N ASN A 630 0.06 21.87 3.67
CA ASN A 630 0.80 21.89 4.93
C ASN A 630 2.08 21.03 4.87
N ARG A 631 2.04 19.89 4.17
CA ARG A 631 3.23 19.06 3.90
C ARG A 631 4.26 19.82 3.07
N MET A 632 3.83 20.53 2.02
CA MET A 632 4.71 21.36 1.20
C MET A 632 5.33 22.50 2.01
N ARG A 633 4.52 23.23 2.80
CA ARG A 633 5.01 24.28 3.73
C ARG A 633 6.07 23.75 4.70
N THR A 634 5.88 22.55 5.23
CA THR A 634 6.83 21.94 6.17
C THR A 634 8.15 21.58 5.49
N ALA A 635 8.09 21.03 4.27
CA ALA A 635 9.28 20.71 3.48
C ALA A 635 10.08 21.98 3.10
N LEU A 636 9.38 23.06 2.74
CA LEU A 636 9.99 24.36 2.43
C LEU A 636 10.72 24.96 3.65
N LEU A 637 10.10 24.94 4.83
CA LEU A 637 10.74 25.44 6.05
C LEU A 637 11.98 24.62 6.44
N ALA A 638 11.96 23.31 6.18
CA ALA A 638 13.11 22.44 6.42
C ALA A 638 14.29 22.76 5.48
N ALA A 639 14.01 23.02 4.20
CA ALA A 639 15.03 23.41 3.21
C ALA A 639 15.65 24.77 3.54
N VAL A 640 14.84 25.78 3.87
CA VAL A 640 15.33 27.10 4.31
C VAL A 640 16.22 26.97 5.56
N GLY A 641 15.83 26.12 6.51
CA GLY A 641 16.62 25.88 7.72
C GLY A 641 18.00 25.26 7.45
N HIS A 642 18.13 24.41 6.42
CA HIS A 642 19.40 23.81 6.04
C HIS A 642 20.36 24.84 5.42
N ASP A 643 19.86 25.68 4.52
CA ASP A 643 20.68 26.60 3.75
C ASP A 643 21.09 27.85 4.54
N LEU A 644 20.37 28.19 5.61
CA LEU A 644 20.83 29.18 6.60
C LEU A 644 21.93 28.61 7.51
N ARG A 645 21.87 27.31 7.88
CA ARG A 645 22.86 26.68 8.76
C ARG A 645 24.24 26.58 8.13
N THR A 646 24.33 26.36 6.82
CA THR A 646 25.61 26.15 6.11
C THR A 646 26.55 27.37 6.20
N PRO A 647 26.16 28.60 5.75
CA PRO A 647 27.01 29.78 5.91
C PRO A 647 27.20 30.17 7.38
N LEU A 648 26.20 29.93 8.25
CA LEU A 648 26.33 30.17 9.68
C LEU A 648 27.40 29.28 10.32
N ALA A 649 27.47 28.00 9.92
CA ALA A 649 28.47 27.05 10.39
C ALA A 649 29.88 27.42 9.89
N GLY A 650 30.00 27.86 8.63
CA GLY A 650 31.27 28.35 8.07
C GLY A 650 31.80 29.57 8.81
N CYS A 651 30.96 30.59 9.01
CA CYS A 651 31.31 31.79 9.80
C CYS A 651 31.66 31.43 11.25
N TRP A 652 30.86 30.56 11.90
CA TRP A 652 31.13 30.12 13.27
C TRP A 652 32.46 29.38 13.38
N ALA A 653 32.79 28.49 12.44
CA ALA A 653 34.06 27.77 12.43
C ALA A 653 35.26 28.72 12.24
N ALA A 654 35.17 29.68 11.32
CA ALA A 654 36.22 30.67 11.09
C ALA A 654 36.44 31.57 12.33
N VAL A 655 35.36 32.13 12.88
CA VAL A 655 35.43 32.99 14.08
C VAL A 655 35.87 32.21 15.32
N SER A 656 35.42 30.97 15.49
CA SER A 656 35.85 30.12 16.63
C SER A 656 37.32 29.75 16.52
N SER A 657 37.82 29.49 15.30
CA SER A 657 39.25 29.20 15.06
C SER A 657 40.10 30.42 15.41
N LEU A 658 39.71 31.62 14.95
CA LEU A 658 40.40 32.89 15.26
C LEU A 658 40.39 33.25 16.76
N ARG A 659 39.46 32.72 17.55
CA ARG A 659 39.37 32.94 19.00
C ARG A 659 40.14 31.91 19.83
N SER A 660 40.55 30.79 19.22
CA SER A 660 41.32 29.76 19.92
C SER A 660 42.73 30.25 20.23
N HIS A 661 43.23 29.96 21.43
CA HIS A 661 44.61 30.24 21.83
C HIS A 661 45.51 28.99 21.70
N GLU A 662 44.97 27.90 21.15
CA GLU A 662 45.67 26.62 20.99
C GLU A 662 46.46 26.52 19.67
N VAL A 663 46.21 27.45 18.73
CA VAL A 663 46.82 27.48 17.39
C VAL A 663 47.33 28.89 17.12
N ASP A 664 48.63 29.02 16.83
CA ASP A 664 49.22 30.26 16.34
C ASP A 664 49.03 30.32 14.81
N PHE A 665 48.18 31.24 14.34
CA PHE A 665 47.94 31.45 12.91
C PHE A 665 48.95 32.42 12.31
N SER A 666 49.39 32.16 11.08
CA SER A 666 50.13 33.16 10.31
C SER A 666 49.23 34.39 10.02
N PRO A 667 49.82 35.56 9.71
CA PRO A 667 49.04 36.70 9.25
C PRO A 667 48.22 36.39 7.99
N GLU A 668 48.71 35.54 7.09
CA GLU A 668 47.96 35.10 5.91
C GLU A 668 46.77 34.20 6.28
N ASP A 669 46.97 33.19 7.14
CA ASP A 669 45.90 32.28 7.57
C ASP A 669 44.78 33.03 8.32
N ARG A 670 45.16 34.05 9.09
CA ARG A 670 44.22 34.92 9.80
C ARG A 670 43.36 35.74 8.84
N GLU A 671 43.96 36.25 7.77
CA GLU A 671 43.28 37.01 6.73
C GLU A 671 42.33 36.09 5.92
N GLU A 672 42.75 34.86 5.63
CA GLU A 672 41.91 33.85 4.96
C GLU A 672 40.68 33.45 5.80
N LEU A 673 40.85 33.25 7.11
CA LEU A 673 39.73 32.96 8.02
C LEU A 673 38.76 34.15 8.14
N LEU A 674 39.28 35.39 8.18
CA LEU A 674 38.43 36.59 8.18
C LEU A 674 37.66 36.73 6.87
N ALA A 675 38.32 36.52 5.73
CA ALA A 675 37.67 36.53 4.41
C ALA A 675 36.58 35.47 4.31
N THR A 676 36.83 34.25 4.82
CA THR A 676 35.83 33.16 4.87
C THR A 676 34.61 33.53 5.72
N ALA A 677 34.82 34.20 6.85
CA ALA A 677 33.74 34.66 7.72
C ALA A 677 32.90 35.77 7.07
N GLU A 678 33.56 36.72 6.41
CA GLU A 678 32.92 37.83 5.69
C GLU A 678 32.11 37.32 4.49
N GLU A 679 32.66 36.43 3.68
CA GLU A 679 31.96 35.80 2.56
C GLU A 679 30.72 35.02 3.03
N SER A 680 30.87 34.27 4.13
CA SER A 680 29.77 33.52 4.74
C SER A 680 28.64 34.44 5.24
N LEU A 681 28.98 35.59 5.83
CA LEU A 681 28.01 36.60 6.28
C LEU A 681 27.32 37.30 5.11
N ALA A 682 28.07 37.68 4.08
CA ALA A 682 27.53 38.27 2.86
C ALA A 682 26.57 37.30 2.14
N LYS A 683 26.91 36.00 2.12
CA LYS A 683 26.03 34.94 1.61
C LYS A 683 24.76 34.81 2.43
N LEU A 684 24.86 34.82 3.77
CA LEU A 684 23.70 34.75 4.66
C LEU A 684 22.76 35.96 4.48
N SER A 685 23.31 37.18 4.38
CA SER A 685 22.51 38.40 4.14
C SER A 685 21.70 38.29 2.84
N ARG A 686 22.36 37.92 1.73
CA ARG A 686 21.69 37.72 0.44
C ARG A 686 20.55 36.69 0.50
N LEU A 687 20.74 35.60 1.24
CA LEU A 687 19.70 34.58 1.41
C LEU A 687 18.48 35.11 2.18
N VAL A 688 18.72 35.89 3.25
CA VAL A 688 17.65 36.52 4.04
C VAL A 688 16.89 37.55 3.20
N ASP A 689 17.59 38.39 2.46
CA ASP A 689 16.98 39.41 1.60
C ASP A 689 16.12 38.74 0.51
N ASN A 690 16.63 37.69 -0.15
CA ASN A 690 15.85 36.94 -1.14
C ASN A 690 14.58 36.31 -0.56
N LEU A 691 14.63 35.80 0.68
CA LEU A 691 13.46 35.25 1.37
C LEU A 691 12.43 36.32 1.72
N LEU A 692 12.88 37.49 2.21
CA LEU A 692 12.02 38.61 2.55
C LEU A 692 11.33 39.18 1.30
N ASP A 693 12.06 39.32 0.20
CA ASP A 693 11.50 39.84 -1.04
C ASP A 693 10.51 38.86 -1.68
N MET A 694 10.81 37.56 -1.65
CA MET A 694 9.83 36.55 -2.08
C MET A 694 8.56 36.58 -1.22
N SER A 695 8.71 36.73 0.10
CA SER A 695 7.56 36.85 1.00
C SER A 695 6.74 38.11 0.73
N ARG A 696 7.39 39.25 0.44
CA ARG A 696 6.71 40.51 0.08
C ARG A 696 6.01 40.40 -1.26
N LEU A 697 6.63 39.74 -2.23
CA LEU A 697 6.07 39.51 -3.56
C LEU A 697 4.83 38.61 -3.50
N GLN A 698 4.88 37.50 -2.77
CA GLN A 698 3.71 36.61 -2.56
C GLN A 698 2.56 37.29 -1.80
N ALA A 699 2.88 38.22 -0.90
CA ALA A 699 1.89 39.00 -0.18
C ALA A 699 1.36 40.21 -0.97
N GLY A 700 1.88 40.47 -2.19
CA GLY A 700 1.54 41.66 -2.97
C GLY A 700 1.96 42.99 -2.30
N ALA A 701 2.91 42.95 -1.37
CA ALA A 701 3.31 44.06 -0.51
C ALA A 701 4.59 44.79 -0.99
N LEU A 702 5.07 44.48 -2.19
CA LEU A 702 6.26 45.12 -2.77
C LEU A 702 5.93 46.55 -3.24
N THR A 703 6.61 47.56 -2.69
CA THR A 703 6.45 48.96 -3.11
C THR A 703 7.44 49.28 -4.23
N LEU A 704 6.93 49.57 -5.43
CA LEU A 704 7.73 49.88 -6.61
C LEU A 704 7.86 51.39 -6.82
N ARG A 705 9.07 51.85 -7.17
CA ARG A 705 9.34 53.22 -7.64
C ARG A 705 9.81 53.18 -9.08
N LEU A 706 8.84 53.16 -9.99
CA LEU A 706 9.12 53.13 -11.43
C LEU A 706 9.55 54.51 -11.92
N GLU A 707 10.77 54.60 -12.45
CA GLU A 707 11.32 55.81 -13.08
C GLU A 707 11.95 55.48 -14.45
N PRO A 708 12.01 56.46 -15.38
CA PRO A 708 12.76 56.30 -16.62
C PRO A 708 14.25 56.16 -16.33
N ILE A 709 14.86 55.06 -16.75
CA ILE A 709 16.29 54.82 -16.57
C ILE A 709 16.94 54.20 -17.82
N ALA A 710 18.15 54.66 -18.14
CA ALA A 710 18.94 54.12 -19.22
C ALA A 710 19.60 52.78 -18.80
N LEU A 711 19.47 51.73 -19.62
CA LEU A 711 20.13 50.44 -19.35
C LEU A 711 21.65 50.56 -19.26
N ALA A 712 22.25 51.55 -19.92
CA ALA A 712 23.67 51.86 -19.85
C ALA A 712 24.13 52.38 -18.46
N GLU A 713 23.22 52.90 -17.63
CA GLU A 713 23.52 53.38 -16.27
C GLU A 713 23.37 52.26 -15.23
N VAL A 714 22.43 51.33 -15.45
CA VAL A 714 22.12 50.23 -14.54
C VAL A 714 23.11 49.08 -14.67
N LEU A 715 23.53 48.78 -15.90
CA LEU A 715 24.35 47.60 -16.19
C LEU A 715 25.73 47.63 -15.50
N PRO A 716 26.49 48.75 -15.48
CA PRO A 716 27.76 48.82 -14.76
C PRO A 716 27.59 48.51 -13.26
N THR A 717 26.60 49.12 -12.60
CA THR A 717 26.31 48.91 -11.17
C THR A 717 25.92 47.45 -10.88
N ALA A 718 25.16 46.82 -11.77
CA ALA A 718 24.79 45.41 -11.67
C ALA A 718 25.98 44.45 -11.90
N LEU A 719 26.98 44.86 -12.67
CA LEU A 719 28.20 44.08 -12.90
C LEU A 719 29.23 44.25 -11.77
N ASP A 720 29.34 45.45 -11.21
CA ASP A 720 30.23 45.78 -10.07
C ASP A 720 29.79 45.11 -8.76
N THR A 721 28.51 44.72 -8.66
CA THR A 721 27.93 44.02 -7.50
C THR A 721 28.11 42.49 -7.56
N LEU A 722 28.70 41.96 -8.62
CA LEU A 722 29.04 40.54 -8.72
C LEU A 722 30.26 40.24 -7.82
N PRO A 723 30.24 39.15 -7.03
CA PRO A 723 31.35 38.83 -6.15
C PRO A 723 32.62 38.54 -6.95
N ASP A 724 33.76 39.07 -6.48
CA ASP A 724 35.09 38.87 -7.04
C ASP A 724 35.40 37.36 -7.20
N SER A 725 35.26 36.84 -8.42
CA SER A 725 35.92 35.59 -8.80
C SER A 725 37.40 35.88 -9.10
N PRO A 726 38.32 34.92 -8.86
CA PRO A 726 39.76 35.17 -8.78
C PRO A 726 40.36 35.92 -9.99
N PRO A 727 41.58 36.52 -9.85
CA PRO A 727 42.04 37.73 -10.55
C PRO A 727 42.36 37.61 -12.07
N GLN A 728 41.66 36.76 -12.81
CA GLN A 728 41.71 36.67 -14.28
C GLN A 728 40.33 36.71 -14.95
N ALA A 729 39.24 36.76 -14.20
CA ALA A 729 37.89 36.88 -14.75
C ALA A 729 37.37 38.31 -14.60
N HIS A 730 37.93 39.26 -15.35
CA HIS A 730 37.09 40.38 -15.78
C HIS A 730 35.89 39.74 -16.47
N VAL A 731 34.67 40.02 -15.99
CA VAL A 731 33.45 39.63 -16.71
C VAL A 731 33.62 40.18 -18.12
N HIS A 732 33.98 39.31 -19.07
CA HIS A 732 34.04 39.68 -20.48
C HIS A 732 32.59 39.77 -20.97
N ALA A 733 31.79 40.66 -20.39
CA ALA A 733 30.46 40.93 -20.90
C ALA A 733 30.63 41.76 -22.17
N VAL A 734 30.38 41.15 -23.32
CA VAL A 734 30.36 41.91 -24.57
C VAL A 734 28.99 42.56 -24.67
N THR A 735 28.95 43.89 -24.63
CA THR A 735 27.72 44.67 -24.67
C THR A 735 27.43 45.18 -26.08
N HIS A 736 26.19 45.04 -26.53
CA HIS A 736 25.74 45.50 -27.84
C HIS A 736 24.38 46.21 -27.75
N GLY A 737 24.24 47.35 -28.44
CA GLY A 737 22.95 48.03 -28.62
C GLY A 737 22.39 48.80 -27.42
N LEU A 738 23.11 48.85 -26.28
CA LEU A 738 22.67 49.54 -25.05
C LEU A 738 22.47 51.06 -25.22
N GLU A 739 23.28 51.71 -26.05
CA GLU A 739 23.19 53.16 -26.32
C GLU A 739 22.10 53.52 -27.33
N THR A 740 21.53 52.51 -28.01
CA THR A 740 20.57 52.70 -29.12
C THR A 740 19.11 52.47 -28.73
N VAL A 741 18.87 52.00 -27.51
CA VAL A 741 17.52 51.74 -26.98
C VAL A 741 17.02 52.91 -26.13
N PRO A 742 15.71 53.19 -26.11
CA PRO A 742 15.14 54.20 -25.22
C PRO A 742 15.22 53.76 -23.75
N ASP A 743 15.07 54.71 -22.84
CA ASP A 743 14.99 54.45 -21.40
C ASP A 743 13.87 53.44 -21.09
N VAL A 744 14.06 52.65 -20.05
CA VAL A 744 13.05 51.69 -19.55
C VAL A 744 12.36 52.26 -18.32
N LEU A 745 11.08 51.94 -18.15
CA LEU A 745 10.34 52.28 -16.94
C LEU A 745 10.53 51.16 -15.90
N ALA A 746 11.44 51.36 -14.95
CA ALA A 746 11.83 50.34 -13.96
C ALA A 746 12.20 50.96 -12.61
N ASP A 747 12.28 50.13 -11.58
CA ASP A 747 12.84 50.50 -10.28
C ASP A 747 14.33 50.13 -10.29
N PRO A 748 15.28 51.09 -10.24
CA PRO A 748 16.69 50.80 -10.53
C PRO A 748 17.30 49.76 -9.59
N PRO A 749 17.19 49.85 -8.25
CA PRO A 749 17.71 48.80 -7.36
C PRO A 749 17.15 47.40 -7.63
N LEU A 750 15.87 47.29 -8.01
CA LEU A 750 15.25 46.00 -8.32
C LEU A 750 15.72 45.47 -9.68
N LEU A 751 15.88 46.35 -10.66
CA LEU A 751 16.40 45.99 -11.99
C LEU A 751 17.87 45.58 -11.93
N GLU A 752 18.71 46.30 -11.18
CA GLU A 752 20.11 45.93 -10.91
C GLU A 752 20.19 44.50 -10.38
N ARG A 753 19.32 44.17 -9.42
CA ARG A 753 19.28 42.85 -8.80
C ARG A 753 18.80 41.75 -9.75
N VAL A 754 17.82 42.03 -10.60
CA VAL A 754 17.41 41.11 -11.67
C VAL A 754 18.59 40.81 -12.58
N ILE A 755 19.28 41.85 -13.07
CA ILE A 755 20.41 41.72 -14.00
C ILE A 755 21.58 40.99 -13.33
N ALA A 756 21.98 41.38 -12.13
CA ALA A 756 23.08 40.74 -11.40
C ALA A 756 22.83 39.24 -11.19
N ASN A 757 21.58 38.85 -10.86
CA ASN A 757 21.23 37.45 -10.69
C ASN A 757 21.27 36.67 -12.02
N LEU A 758 20.78 37.25 -13.12
CA LEU A 758 20.81 36.62 -14.44
C LEU A 758 22.24 36.48 -14.98
N VAL A 759 23.06 37.52 -14.83
CA VAL A 759 24.47 37.51 -15.26
C VAL A 759 25.29 36.54 -14.41
N SER A 760 25.08 36.51 -13.09
CA SER A 760 25.74 35.53 -12.21
C SER A 760 25.44 34.09 -12.64
N ASN A 761 24.18 33.79 -12.97
CA ASN A 761 23.80 32.49 -13.53
C ASN A 761 24.48 32.22 -14.89
N ALA A 762 24.47 33.19 -15.80
CA ALA A 762 25.08 33.05 -17.12
C ALA A 762 26.60 32.80 -17.05
N VAL A 763 27.32 33.51 -16.18
CA VAL A 763 28.75 33.33 -15.94
C VAL A 763 29.02 31.94 -15.36
N ARG A 764 28.22 31.53 -14.38
CA ARG A 764 28.37 30.24 -13.70
C ARG A 764 28.21 29.04 -14.63
N HIS A 765 27.30 29.13 -15.60
CA HIS A 765 27.01 28.03 -16.52
C HIS A 765 27.81 28.12 -17.84
N SER A 766 28.51 29.23 -18.08
CA SER A 766 29.35 29.40 -19.27
C SER A 766 30.70 28.67 -19.14
N PRO A 767 31.18 27.99 -20.20
CA PRO A 767 32.50 27.37 -20.19
C PRO A 767 33.64 28.42 -20.15
N ALA A 768 34.76 28.06 -19.51
CA ALA A 768 35.92 28.94 -19.37
C ALA A 768 36.42 29.48 -20.71
N GLY A 769 36.70 30.79 -20.78
CA GLY A 769 37.19 31.46 -21.99
C GLY A 769 36.10 31.88 -23.00
N ARG A 770 34.82 31.64 -22.70
CA ARG A 770 33.71 32.20 -23.50
C ARG A 770 32.97 33.34 -22.77
N PRO A 771 32.96 34.56 -23.31
CA PRO A 771 32.27 35.70 -22.71
C PRO A 771 30.74 35.54 -22.71
N VAL A 772 30.09 36.01 -21.64
CA VAL A 772 28.63 36.25 -21.63
C VAL A 772 28.34 37.45 -22.53
N THR A 773 27.32 37.38 -23.39
CA THR A 773 26.97 38.50 -24.28
C THR A 773 25.69 39.15 -23.77
N ILE A 774 25.68 40.48 -23.66
CA ILE A 774 24.52 41.25 -23.23
C ILE A 774 24.09 42.17 -24.37
N GLY A 775 22.92 41.93 -24.94
CA GLY A 775 22.37 42.69 -26.04
C GLY A 775 21.10 43.41 -25.64
N ALA A 776 20.90 44.66 -26.08
CA ALA A 776 19.63 45.35 -25.94
C ALA A 776 19.02 45.67 -27.32
N SER A 777 17.71 45.52 -27.45
CA SER A 777 16.95 45.91 -28.64
C SER A 777 15.59 46.48 -28.26
N ALA A 778 15.08 47.42 -29.05
CA ALA A 778 13.74 47.98 -28.84
C ALA A 778 12.79 47.52 -29.94
N LEU A 779 11.61 47.02 -29.57
CA LEU A 779 10.56 46.61 -30.49
C LEU A 779 9.18 46.93 -29.89
N ALA A 780 8.29 47.53 -30.70
CA ALA A 780 6.89 47.75 -30.35
C ALA A 780 6.65 48.45 -28.98
N GLY A 781 7.49 49.43 -28.62
CA GLY A 781 7.37 50.18 -27.36
C GLY A 781 7.86 49.42 -26.12
N ARG A 782 8.56 48.30 -26.32
CA ARG A 782 9.27 47.56 -25.27
C ARG A 782 10.77 47.50 -25.58
N VAL A 783 11.57 47.42 -24.52
CA VAL A 783 13.01 47.21 -24.58
C VAL A 783 13.30 45.80 -24.09
N GLU A 784 13.98 45.02 -24.91
CA GLU A 784 14.40 43.65 -24.62
C GLU A 784 15.90 43.64 -24.33
N LEU A 785 16.25 43.22 -23.12
CA LEU A 785 17.61 42.93 -22.70
C LEU A 785 17.83 41.40 -22.76
N ARG A 786 18.73 40.97 -23.62
CA ARG A 786 19.12 39.58 -23.81
C ARG A 786 20.44 39.31 -23.11
N ILE A 787 20.45 38.43 -22.12
CA ILE A 787 21.67 37.88 -21.50
C ILE A 787 21.90 36.49 -22.09
N ILE A 788 22.99 36.34 -22.84
CA ILE A 788 23.28 35.15 -23.65
C ILE A 788 24.47 34.42 -23.05
N ASP A 789 24.26 33.18 -22.61
CA ASP A 789 25.32 32.27 -22.20
C ASP A 789 25.62 31.22 -23.26
N ARG A 790 26.72 30.49 -23.08
CA ARG A 790 27.16 29.39 -23.97
C ARG A 790 27.29 28.07 -23.20
N GLY A 791 26.48 27.93 -22.15
CA GLY A 791 26.45 26.77 -21.27
C GLY A 791 25.68 25.58 -21.85
N PRO A 792 25.37 24.57 -21.01
CA PRO A 792 24.64 23.38 -21.44
C PRO A 792 23.18 23.64 -21.84
N GLY A 793 22.63 24.83 -21.51
CA GLY A 793 21.23 25.17 -21.75
C GLY A 793 20.26 24.48 -20.78
N ILE A 794 18.96 24.74 -20.94
CA ILE A 794 17.87 24.08 -20.20
C ILE A 794 16.96 23.40 -21.22
N GLN A 795 16.56 22.15 -20.96
CA GLN A 795 15.61 21.45 -21.83
C GLN A 795 14.26 22.19 -21.89
N LEU A 796 13.65 22.26 -23.07
CA LEU A 796 12.39 22.99 -23.31
C LEU A 796 11.27 22.61 -22.31
N ALA A 797 11.21 21.33 -21.92
CA ALA A 797 10.21 20.83 -20.96
C ALA A 797 10.38 21.39 -19.54
N ASP A 798 11.58 21.87 -19.19
CA ASP A 798 11.92 22.35 -17.85
C ASP A 798 11.98 23.88 -17.76
N TRP A 799 11.66 24.61 -18.84
CA TRP A 799 11.71 26.08 -18.85
C TRP A 799 10.79 26.72 -17.81
N GLU A 800 9.52 26.31 -17.74
CA GLU A 800 8.60 26.86 -16.73
C GLU A 800 9.00 26.43 -15.31
N ARG A 801 9.49 25.20 -15.17
CA ARG A 801 9.97 24.66 -13.89
C ARG A 801 11.19 25.42 -13.38
N ALA A 802 12.04 25.97 -14.25
CA ALA A 802 13.20 26.76 -13.84
C ALA A 802 12.83 28.04 -13.05
N PHE A 803 11.60 28.54 -13.21
CA PHE A 803 11.09 29.72 -12.49
C PHE A 803 10.23 29.39 -11.27
N GLU A 804 9.96 28.12 -11.01
CA GLU A 804 9.27 27.75 -9.78
C GLU A 804 10.22 27.95 -8.57
N PRO A 805 9.71 28.49 -7.45
CA PRO A 805 10.52 28.66 -6.26
C PRO A 805 11.15 27.35 -5.80
N PHE A 806 12.43 27.39 -5.41
CA PHE A 806 13.19 26.25 -4.88
C PHE A 806 13.53 25.15 -5.89
N GLN A 807 13.32 25.38 -7.20
CA GLN A 807 13.76 24.44 -8.22
C GLN A 807 15.25 24.62 -8.55
N ARG A 808 15.92 23.50 -8.80
CA ARG A 808 17.31 23.42 -9.25
C ARG A 808 17.40 22.39 -10.37
N LEU A 809 17.81 22.81 -11.56
CA LEU A 809 17.96 21.94 -12.71
C LEU A 809 19.46 21.69 -12.96
N GLY A 810 19.88 20.43 -12.86
CA GLY A 810 21.22 19.98 -13.30
C GLY A 810 22.39 20.21 -12.34
N ASP A 811 22.16 20.52 -11.06
CA ASP A 811 23.24 20.97 -10.16
C ASP A 811 23.24 20.24 -8.81
N THR A 812 24.10 19.22 -8.69
CA THR A 812 24.24 18.36 -7.50
C THR A 812 25.17 18.94 -6.42
N ASP A 813 25.75 20.11 -6.64
CA ASP A 813 26.67 20.73 -5.69
C ASP A 813 25.92 21.47 -4.57
N ASN A 814 26.18 21.08 -3.32
CA ASN A 814 25.57 21.67 -2.11
C ASN A 814 26.06 23.11 -1.79
N THR A 815 26.89 23.70 -2.66
CA THR A 815 27.50 25.03 -2.45
C THR A 815 26.64 26.17 -3.01
N THR A 816 25.62 25.88 -3.81
CA THR A 816 24.88 26.87 -4.60
C THR A 816 23.41 27.03 -4.21
N GLY A 817 22.94 28.28 -4.30
CA GLY A 817 21.84 28.84 -3.49
C GLY A 817 20.44 28.22 -3.63
N LEU A 818 19.50 28.76 -2.84
CA LEU A 818 18.13 28.30 -2.56
C LEU A 818 17.20 27.99 -3.76
N GLY A 819 17.64 28.09 -5.03
CA GLY A 819 16.74 27.98 -6.19
C GLY A 819 15.69 29.10 -6.25
N LEU A 820 15.94 30.22 -5.56
CA LEU A 820 15.03 31.37 -5.49
C LEU A 820 15.35 32.45 -6.52
N GLY A 821 16.56 32.47 -7.06
CA GLY A 821 17.05 33.56 -7.91
C GLY A 821 16.16 33.79 -9.13
N LEU A 822 15.93 32.77 -9.96
CA LEU A 822 15.14 32.91 -11.19
C LEU A 822 13.67 33.21 -10.91
N ALA A 823 13.07 32.57 -9.90
CA ALA A 823 11.70 32.84 -9.47
C ALA A 823 11.52 34.31 -9.02
N LEU A 824 12.47 34.81 -8.23
CA LEU A 824 12.48 36.21 -7.79
C LEU A 824 12.72 37.16 -8.96
N SER A 825 13.67 36.87 -9.85
CA SER A 825 13.94 37.69 -11.04
C SER A 825 12.71 37.82 -11.94
N ARG A 826 11.96 36.72 -12.16
CA ARG A 826 10.70 36.73 -12.93
C ARG A 826 9.65 37.57 -12.21
N GLY A 827 9.43 37.32 -10.92
CA GLY A 827 8.44 38.07 -10.14
C GLY A 827 8.74 39.58 -10.08
N LEU A 828 9.99 39.99 -9.88
CA LEU A 828 10.39 41.40 -9.87
C LEU A 828 10.20 42.05 -11.24
N THR A 829 10.55 41.33 -12.32
CA THR A 829 10.36 41.81 -13.70
C THR A 829 8.88 41.98 -14.02
N GLU A 830 8.04 41.02 -13.64
CA GLU A 830 6.58 41.08 -13.82
C GLU A 830 5.95 42.18 -12.97
N ALA A 831 6.43 42.40 -11.74
CA ALA A 831 6.00 43.49 -10.88
C ALA A 831 6.27 44.86 -11.53
N MET A 832 7.39 45.02 -12.25
CA MET A 832 7.70 46.22 -13.03
C MET A 832 6.93 46.33 -14.37
N GLY A 833 5.99 45.41 -14.67
CA GLY A 833 5.23 45.39 -15.92
C GLY A 833 5.96 44.75 -17.11
N GLY A 834 7.06 44.07 -16.84
CA GLY A 834 7.86 43.34 -17.81
C GLY A 834 7.55 41.84 -17.90
N THR A 835 8.35 41.14 -18.69
CA THR A 835 8.36 39.66 -18.77
C THR A 835 9.79 39.13 -18.79
N LEU A 836 10.02 37.97 -18.20
CA LEU A 836 11.30 37.25 -18.25
C LEU A 836 11.08 35.88 -18.88
N THR A 837 11.69 35.64 -20.04
CA THR A 837 11.52 34.39 -20.81
C THR A 837 12.86 33.79 -21.23
N PRO A 838 13.02 32.46 -21.15
CA PRO A 838 14.17 31.77 -21.72
C PRO A 838 13.98 31.56 -23.22
N GLU A 839 15.08 31.57 -23.97
CA GLU A 839 15.18 31.23 -25.39
C GLU A 839 16.44 30.35 -25.61
N ASP A 840 16.40 29.48 -26.61
CA ASP A 840 17.60 28.72 -27.00
C ASP A 840 18.65 29.63 -27.65
N THR A 841 19.91 29.45 -27.30
CA THR A 841 21.02 30.16 -27.97
C THR A 841 21.50 29.37 -29.20
N PRO A 842 21.51 29.97 -30.41
CA PRO A 842 22.03 29.31 -31.61
C PRO A 842 23.49 28.88 -31.43
N GLY A 843 23.75 27.57 -31.47
CA GLY A 843 25.07 26.98 -31.21
C GLY A 843 25.30 26.50 -29.76
N GLY A 844 24.25 26.38 -28.96
CA GLY A 844 24.29 25.90 -27.57
C GLY A 844 24.41 27.05 -26.56
N GLY A 845 23.67 26.92 -25.44
CA GLY A 845 23.52 27.93 -24.39
C GLY A 845 22.06 28.27 -24.09
N LEU A 846 21.84 29.13 -23.10
CA LEU A 846 20.55 29.71 -22.78
C LEU A 846 20.61 31.23 -22.97
N THR A 847 19.55 31.78 -23.57
CA THR A 847 19.33 33.22 -23.66
C THR A 847 18.21 33.61 -22.71
N MET A 848 18.49 34.46 -21.73
CA MET A 848 17.46 35.04 -20.87
C MET A 848 17.04 36.40 -21.42
N VAL A 849 15.74 36.55 -21.74
CA VAL A 849 15.18 37.78 -22.31
C VAL A 849 14.33 38.49 -21.27
N VAL A 850 14.80 39.66 -20.84
CA VAL A 850 14.06 40.60 -19.98
C VAL A 850 13.40 41.63 -20.90
N SER A 851 12.06 41.67 -20.95
CA SER A 851 11.30 42.66 -21.71
C SER A 851 10.63 43.66 -20.78
N LEU A 852 10.96 44.94 -20.89
CA LEU A 852 10.42 46.02 -20.07
C LEU A 852 9.71 47.08 -20.94
N PRO A 853 8.72 47.81 -20.39
CA PRO A 853 8.12 48.95 -21.09
C PRO A 853 9.15 50.04 -21.35
N ALA A 854 9.21 50.56 -22.58
CA ALA A 854 10.00 51.76 -22.86
C ALA A 854 9.34 52.97 -22.17
N ALA A 855 10.13 53.79 -21.50
CA ALA A 855 9.70 55.11 -21.08
C ALA A 855 9.45 55.92 -22.36
N THR A 856 8.18 56.14 -22.69
CA THR A 856 7.81 56.94 -23.86
C THR A 856 8.41 58.33 -23.71
N VAL A 857 9.44 58.64 -24.51
CA VAL A 857 9.80 60.03 -24.80
C VAL A 857 8.58 60.64 -25.50
N PRO A 858 7.96 61.72 -24.98
CA PRO A 858 6.93 62.40 -25.73
C PRO A 858 7.57 62.95 -27.00
N VAL A 859 7.31 62.30 -28.14
CA VAL A 859 7.55 62.89 -29.45
C VAL A 859 6.71 64.16 -29.49
N ALA A 860 7.36 65.31 -29.47
CA ALA A 860 6.71 66.59 -29.71
C ALA A 860 6.14 66.58 -31.14
N VAL A 861 4.86 66.25 -31.27
CA VAL A 861 4.11 66.46 -32.52
C VAL A 861 3.71 67.94 -32.56
N PRO A 862 3.96 68.67 -33.66
CA PRO A 862 3.59 70.08 -33.76
C PRO A 862 2.07 70.22 -33.66
N ALA A 863 1.62 71.21 -32.88
CA ALA A 863 0.21 71.53 -32.72
C ALA A 863 -0.44 71.85 -34.08
N GLY A 864 -1.50 71.10 -34.44
CA GLY A 864 -2.44 71.51 -35.47
C GLY A 864 -3.08 70.36 -36.23
N GLN A 865 -4.21 69.84 -35.72
CA GLN A 865 -5.50 69.84 -36.43
C GLN A 865 -6.54 69.03 -35.64
N GLU A 866 -7.57 69.74 -35.19
CA GLU A 866 -8.83 69.19 -34.70
C GLU A 866 -9.54 68.36 -35.77
N ALA A 867 -10.16 67.24 -35.39
CA ALA A 867 -11.45 66.83 -35.95
C ALA A 867 -12.12 65.66 -35.19
N ARG A 868 -13.23 66.02 -34.53
CA ARG A 868 -14.54 65.33 -34.54
C ARG A 868 -14.68 63.93 -33.96
N THR A 869 -15.15 63.94 -32.71
CA THR A 869 -16.14 63.05 -32.11
C THR A 869 -17.21 62.54 -33.07
N VAL A 870 -17.35 61.21 -33.18
CA VAL A 870 -18.58 60.55 -33.61
C VAL A 870 -18.98 59.52 -32.54
N ARG A 871 -20.04 59.84 -31.81
CA ARG A 871 -20.82 58.90 -30.98
C ARG A 871 -21.61 57.96 -31.90
N ARG A 872 -21.51 56.65 -31.70
CA ARG A 872 -22.59 55.70 -32.08
C ARG A 872 -22.90 54.75 -30.91
N ARG A 873 -24.22 54.59 -30.70
CA ARG A 873 -24.91 53.83 -29.66
C ARG A 873 -24.63 52.32 -29.74
N PRO A 874 -24.86 51.56 -28.64
CA PRO A 874 -24.84 50.10 -28.65
C PRO A 874 -26.15 49.53 -29.19
N GLU A 875 -26.06 48.52 -30.06
CA GLU A 875 -27.18 47.66 -30.47
C GLU A 875 -27.11 46.32 -29.74
N THR A 876 -28.26 45.92 -29.21
CA THR A 876 -28.63 44.66 -28.58
C THR A 876 -28.91 43.55 -29.60
N TYR A 877 -28.33 42.35 -29.35
CA TYR A 877 -28.83 40.96 -29.51
C TYR A 877 -29.47 40.49 -30.84
N PRO A 878 -29.32 39.22 -31.25
CA PRO A 878 -29.67 38.01 -30.47
C PRO A 878 -28.52 37.09 -30.07
#